data_AF-A0A820Q152-F1
#
_entry.id   AF-A0A820Q152-F1
#
_cell.length_a   1.000
_cell.length_b   1.000
_cell.length_c   1.000
_cell.angle_alpha   90.00
_cell.angle_beta   90.00
_cell.angle_gamma   90.00
#
_symmetry.space_group_name_H-M   'P 1'
#
loop_
_entity.id
_entity.type
_entity.pdbx_description
1 polymer ?
#
loop_
_entity_poly.entity_id
_entity_poly.type
_entity_poly.pdbx_seq_one_letter_code
_entity_poly.pdbx_strand_id
1 'polypeptide(L)'
;MQYPVYPYIVASYDNPILDLRSSSSYRNLSKPIAIQNVDKEDNFIEVYNALEEAQNAALLQRQVNGEQNTTSSIFGHQSSPYHYASLYSNSGIVLHYLVRLLPYTRMFLDYQDRNFDCADRTFHDVKTSYWLSSFESTSDFKELIPEFYYVHEFLVNKQNFYFGNRQNGMQVSDVTVPTWSKRNARLFVCGLRQALESDYVTNRLHQWIDLIFGFKQAGKAGFDAINIYHAACYYGFPVENINDKLILDAYYGIIRTYGQVPKQLFLQPHPPVNSNSSSSSSSSNSNANDKRNSERSVFESKLPAESIHRQIIGIRWGDFVGSYDMPSPDYIKSHECLVQVSSFVVLKSNSYILCLPPSSIIVHNEQISNESINEQNNSAQSNSLTNSLDAMVALKWNTSDGIVRCRQLKQIKNWHNFLVPIDDQDKITCCVSIDYRLLFMGKTSGLIEIYRIQRNKNISTGMELIKRYLPFIAHRSPITCLHANRQFSLLISASADGMLTLWDTNRLSYVRTYKQDNQTIYHLTSSETTGDIAYLSSSGSQWHLSYLTCNCELIRCLTFSEQLNCLCFTSAPEGTCVNVLLGGFENGIISMWSTWDLTLLRQLDFPSLKSRAIVAMCISKYDRRRLYVVDRDRQLHTIESRLSSSTSTVQPTILFLS
;
A
#
# COMPACT_ATOMS: atom_id res chain seq x y z
N MET A 1 -22.24 10.14 -4.07
CA MET A 1 -22.07 11.56 -4.39
C MET A 1 -20.83 12.15 -3.74
N GLN A 2 -20.52 11.79 -2.49
CA GLN A 2 -19.32 12.26 -1.81
C GLN A 2 -18.26 11.15 -1.85
N TYR A 3 -17.24 11.33 -2.68
CA TYR A 3 -16.09 10.44 -2.79
C TYR A 3 -14.84 11.19 -2.31
N PRO A 4 -13.85 10.52 -1.70
CA PRO A 4 -12.60 11.18 -1.34
C PRO A 4 -11.94 11.81 -2.56
N VAL A 5 -11.36 13.00 -2.37
CA VAL A 5 -10.70 13.76 -3.43
C VAL A 5 -9.22 13.79 -3.14
N TYR A 6 -8.41 13.54 -4.15
CA TYR A 6 -6.95 13.62 -4.10
C TYR A 6 -6.44 14.58 -5.16
N PRO A 7 -5.32 15.29 -4.93
CA PRO A 7 -4.76 16.18 -5.91
C PRO A 7 -4.13 15.39 -7.06
N TYR A 8 -4.12 15.95 -8.27
CA TYR A 8 -3.00 15.69 -9.20
C TYR A 8 -1.68 16.05 -8.51
N ILE A 9 -0.60 15.29 -8.69
CA ILE A 9 0.71 15.65 -8.11
C ILE A 9 1.73 15.90 -9.20
N VAL A 10 1.85 14.96 -10.12
CA VAL A 10 2.77 15.03 -11.27
C VAL A 10 2.16 15.93 -12.36
N ALA A 11 2.99 16.72 -13.01
CA ALA A 11 2.65 17.50 -14.21
C ALA A 11 3.34 16.94 -15.48
N SER A 12 4.32 16.04 -15.31
CA SER A 12 5.12 15.49 -16.40
C SER A 12 4.58 14.14 -16.88
N TYR A 13 3.64 14.19 -17.83
CA TYR A 13 3.06 12.99 -18.46
C TYR A 13 3.66 12.67 -19.84
N ASP A 14 4.45 13.59 -20.40
CA ASP A 14 5.08 13.46 -21.73
C ASP A 14 6.53 13.02 -21.73
N ASN A 15 7.24 13.32 -20.65
CA ASN A 15 8.67 13.05 -20.60
C ASN A 15 8.93 11.55 -20.40
N PRO A 16 9.98 10.99 -21.02
CA PRO A 16 10.39 9.61 -20.78
C PRO A 16 11.02 9.39 -19.39
N ILE A 17 11.31 10.48 -18.67
CA ILE A 17 11.91 10.48 -17.35
C ILE A 17 11.08 11.39 -16.43
N LEU A 18 10.78 10.90 -15.23
CA LEU A 18 10.17 11.66 -14.15
C LEU A 18 11.23 12.01 -13.11
N ASP A 19 11.67 13.26 -13.03
CA ASP A 19 12.64 13.70 -12.03
C ASP A 19 11.93 14.32 -10.81
N LEU A 20 11.81 13.56 -9.73
CA LEU A 20 11.17 13.99 -8.49
C LEU A 20 11.97 15.06 -7.73
N ARG A 21 13.17 15.41 -8.18
CA ARG A 21 13.95 16.53 -7.63
C ARG A 21 13.62 17.85 -8.34
N SER A 22 13.03 17.78 -9.53
CA SER A 22 12.67 18.96 -10.32
C SER A 22 11.29 19.47 -9.94
N SER A 23 11.19 20.76 -9.60
CA SER A 23 9.88 21.39 -9.35
C SER A 23 8.96 21.38 -10.57
N SER A 24 9.52 21.35 -11.79
CA SER A 24 8.74 21.29 -13.04
C SER A 24 8.01 19.96 -13.25
N SER A 25 8.39 18.91 -12.52
CA SER A 25 7.70 17.62 -12.56
C SER A 25 6.40 17.62 -11.75
N TYR A 26 6.15 18.65 -10.96
CA TYR A 26 5.00 18.77 -10.08
C TYR A 26 4.04 19.85 -10.56
N ARG A 27 2.74 19.64 -10.29
CA ARG A 27 1.77 20.70 -10.45
C ARG A 27 1.92 21.78 -9.37
N ASN A 28 1.31 22.92 -9.59
CA ASN A 28 1.19 23.95 -8.57
C ASN A 28 0.02 23.63 -7.63
N LEU A 29 0.34 23.21 -6.39
CA LEU A 29 -0.63 22.87 -5.35
C LEU A 29 -1.34 24.09 -4.75
N SER A 30 -0.84 25.30 -4.98
CA SER A 30 -1.49 26.54 -4.51
C SER A 30 -2.65 27.00 -5.38
N LYS A 31 -2.81 26.38 -6.56
CA LYS A 31 -3.83 26.70 -7.56
C LYS A 31 -4.78 25.53 -7.78
N PRO A 32 -6.07 25.78 -8.07
CA PRO A 32 -6.99 24.79 -8.62
C PRO A 32 -6.47 24.11 -9.88
N ILE A 33 -6.98 22.92 -10.20
CA ILE A 33 -6.52 22.14 -11.36
C ILE A 33 -6.80 22.82 -12.70
N ALA A 34 -7.87 23.62 -12.79
CA ALA A 34 -8.31 24.30 -14.01
C ALA A 34 -7.38 25.43 -14.48
N ILE A 35 -6.56 25.97 -13.57
CA ILE A 35 -5.73 27.18 -13.80
C ILE A 35 -4.26 26.89 -13.52
N GLN A 36 -3.80 25.70 -13.88
CA GLN A 36 -2.36 25.40 -13.87
C GLN A 36 -1.63 26.17 -14.98
N ASN A 37 -2.33 26.49 -16.08
CA ASN A 37 -1.89 27.52 -17.02
C ASN A 37 -2.45 28.90 -16.63
N VAL A 38 -1.59 29.92 -16.62
CA VAL A 38 -1.95 31.31 -16.33
C VAL A 38 -2.93 31.85 -17.37
N ASP A 39 -2.79 31.46 -18.65
CA ASP A 39 -3.67 31.92 -19.74
C ASP A 39 -5.14 31.48 -19.57
N LYS A 40 -5.41 30.56 -18.64
CA LYS A 40 -6.77 30.10 -18.32
C LYS A 40 -7.46 30.91 -17.24
N GLU A 41 -6.73 31.68 -16.44
CA GLU A 41 -7.28 32.44 -15.32
C GLU A 41 -8.34 33.43 -15.79
N ASP A 42 -8.03 34.21 -16.83
CA ASP A 42 -8.91 35.24 -17.37
C ASP A 42 -10.27 34.67 -17.79
N ASN A 43 -10.31 33.48 -18.43
CA ASN A 43 -11.57 32.87 -18.84
C ASN A 43 -12.52 32.61 -17.66
N PHE A 44 -11.99 32.13 -16.53
CA PHE A 44 -12.82 31.83 -15.36
C PHE A 44 -13.22 33.11 -14.60
N ILE A 45 -12.35 34.12 -14.60
CA ILE A 45 -12.67 35.44 -14.06
C ILE A 45 -13.77 36.12 -14.89
N GLU A 46 -13.68 36.06 -16.22
CA GLU A 46 -14.70 36.59 -17.13
C GLU A 46 -16.06 35.91 -16.93
N VAL A 47 -16.08 34.59 -16.75
CA VAL A 47 -17.31 33.85 -16.41
C VAL A 47 -17.93 34.37 -15.11
N TYR A 48 -17.11 34.56 -14.07
CA TYR A 48 -17.59 35.11 -12.80
C TYR A 48 -18.16 36.51 -12.97
N ASN A 49 -17.42 37.41 -13.63
CA ASN A 49 -17.81 38.80 -13.84
C ASN A 49 -19.11 38.89 -14.65
N ALA A 50 -19.24 38.10 -15.72
CA ALA A 50 -20.46 38.06 -16.54
C ALA A 50 -21.68 37.60 -15.73
N LEU A 51 -21.52 36.63 -14.84
CA LEU A 51 -22.59 36.18 -13.94
C LEU A 51 -22.96 37.24 -12.90
N GLU A 52 -21.96 37.95 -12.36
CA GLU A 52 -22.16 39.05 -11.42
C GLU A 52 -22.89 40.23 -12.08
N GLU A 53 -22.49 40.62 -13.29
CA GLU A 53 -23.16 41.65 -14.09
C GLU A 53 -24.61 41.27 -14.40
N ALA A 54 -24.86 40.04 -14.84
CA ALA A 54 -26.20 39.53 -15.12
C ALA A 54 -27.09 39.54 -13.86
N GLN A 55 -26.52 39.17 -12.71
CA GLN A 55 -27.21 39.22 -11.42
C GLN A 55 -27.56 40.65 -11.03
N ASN A 56 -26.61 41.58 -11.15
CA ASN A 56 -26.80 42.99 -10.82
C ASN A 56 -27.84 43.67 -11.73
N ALA A 57 -27.79 43.38 -13.03
CA ALA A 57 -28.78 43.88 -13.99
C ALA A 57 -30.20 43.38 -13.66
N ALA A 58 -30.34 42.10 -13.29
CA ALA A 58 -31.62 41.53 -12.88
C ALA A 58 -32.15 42.16 -11.58
N LEU A 59 -31.28 42.47 -10.62
CA LEU A 59 -31.66 43.15 -9.38
C LEU A 59 -32.13 44.59 -9.64
N LEU A 60 -31.43 45.33 -10.51
CA LEU A 60 -31.81 46.69 -10.89
C LEU A 60 -33.15 46.72 -11.63
N GLN A 61 -33.39 45.80 -12.57
CA GLN A 61 -34.68 45.70 -13.28
C GLN A 61 -35.85 45.42 -12.31
N ARG A 62 -35.65 44.59 -11.29
CA ARG A 62 -36.67 44.34 -10.25
C ARG A 62 -36.96 45.59 -9.40
N GLN A 63 -35.94 46.39 -9.07
CA GLN A 63 -36.12 47.65 -8.35
C GLN A 63 -36.91 48.67 -9.17
N VAL A 64 -36.68 48.73 -10.49
CA VAL A 64 -37.38 49.64 -11.40
C VAL A 64 -38.84 49.21 -11.63
N ASN A 65 -39.12 47.91 -11.73
CA ASN A 65 -40.47 47.40 -12.02
C ASN A 65 -41.40 47.34 -10.79
N GLY A 66 -40.91 47.67 -9.59
CA GLY A 66 -41.74 47.71 -8.37
C GLY A 66 -42.31 46.36 -7.94
N GLU A 67 -41.82 45.25 -8.49
CA GLU A 67 -42.29 43.90 -8.17
C GLU A 67 -41.81 43.49 -6.77
N GLN A 68 -42.70 43.56 -5.79
CA GLN A 68 -42.51 42.95 -4.49
C GLN A 68 -42.85 41.46 -4.57
N ASN A 69 -41.82 40.61 -4.49
CA ASN A 69 -41.89 39.21 -4.07
C ASN A 69 -42.91 38.30 -4.78
N THR A 70 -42.94 38.25 -6.12
CA THR A 70 -43.56 37.14 -6.85
C THR A 70 -42.53 36.34 -7.64
N THR A 71 -42.30 35.12 -7.14
CA THR A 71 -41.52 34.01 -7.70
C THR A 71 -41.92 33.71 -9.14
N SER A 72 -41.08 33.98 -10.16
CA SER A 72 -41.19 33.37 -11.50
C SER A 72 -40.02 33.76 -12.43
N SER A 73 -38.80 33.35 -12.10
CA SER A 73 -37.81 33.05 -13.15
C SER A 73 -37.04 31.81 -12.72
N ILE A 74 -36.98 30.83 -13.62
CA ILE A 74 -36.47 29.46 -13.37
C ILE A 74 -35.03 29.47 -12.81
N PHE A 75 -34.29 30.55 -13.00
CA PHE A 75 -32.91 30.73 -12.54
C PHE A 75 -32.71 31.96 -11.60
N GLY A 76 -33.77 32.67 -11.21
CA GLY A 76 -33.70 33.99 -10.58
C GLY A 76 -33.78 34.03 -9.05
N HIS A 77 -33.65 32.88 -8.38
CA HIS A 77 -33.36 32.80 -6.96
C HIS A 77 -31.98 32.12 -6.80
N GLN A 78 -30.99 32.90 -6.38
CA GLN A 78 -29.74 32.44 -5.75
C GLN A 78 -28.67 31.75 -6.62
N SER A 79 -28.40 32.19 -7.84
CA SER A 79 -27.11 31.85 -8.45
C SER A 79 -26.09 32.94 -8.09
N SER A 80 -25.43 32.83 -6.95
CA SER A 80 -24.21 33.60 -6.69
C SER A 80 -23.21 33.37 -7.82
N PRO A 81 -22.46 34.39 -8.27
CA PRO A 81 -21.45 34.23 -9.31
C PRO A 81 -20.41 33.20 -8.89
N TYR A 82 -19.90 32.46 -9.87
CA TYR A 82 -18.96 31.37 -9.67
C TYR A 82 -17.93 31.31 -10.80
N HIS A 83 -16.77 30.75 -10.49
CA HIS A 83 -15.75 30.44 -11.49
C HIS A 83 -16.09 29.13 -12.19
N TYR A 84 -16.56 28.13 -11.43
CA TYR A 84 -16.80 26.78 -11.93
C TYR A 84 -18.26 26.37 -11.76
N ALA A 85 -18.90 26.00 -12.87
CA ALA A 85 -20.29 25.57 -12.86
C ALA A 85 -20.50 24.23 -12.14
N SER A 86 -19.52 23.33 -12.19
CA SER A 86 -19.53 22.04 -11.52
C SER A 86 -18.29 21.86 -10.63
N LEU A 87 -18.23 20.76 -9.87
CA LEU A 87 -17.14 20.47 -8.95
C LEU A 87 -16.09 19.55 -9.59
N TYR A 88 -14.84 19.70 -9.15
CA TYR A 88 -13.70 18.81 -9.46
C TYR A 88 -13.91 17.34 -9.06
N SER A 89 -14.97 17.02 -8.32
CA SER A 89 -15.35 15.67 -7.93
C SER A 89 -16.87 15.50 -7.93
N ASN A 90 -17.34 14.47 -8.63
CA ASN A 90 -18.74 14.04 -8.64
C ASN A 90 -18.82 12.55 -9.03
N SER A 91 -20.00 11.94 -8.96
CA SER A 91 -20.16 10.52 -9.30
C SER A 91 -19.78 10.19 -10.74
N GLY A 92 -20.05 11.10 -11.68
CA GLY A 92 -19.66 10.92 -13.08
C GLY A 92 -18.14 10.81 -13.25
N ILE A 93 -17.38 11.65 -12.55
CA ILE A 93 -15.90 11.64 -12.55
C ILE A 93 -15.36 10.33 -11.96
N VAL A 94 -15.89 9.92 -10.80
CA VAL A 94 -15.46 8.67 -10.14
C VAL A 94 -15.72 7.46 -11.04
N LEU A 95 -16.92 7.38 -11.63
CA LEU A 95 -17.28 6.28 -12.53
C LEU A 95 -16.48 6.35 -13.84
N HIS A 96 -16.16 7.54 -14.36
CA HIS A 96 -15.31 7.74 -15.52
C HIS A 96 -13.90 7.15 -15.31
N TYR A 97 -13.28 7.39 -14.15
CA TYR A 97 -11.99 6.77 -13.83
C TYR A 97 -12.12 5.26 -13.61
N LEU A 98 -13.12 4.81 -12.84
CA LEU A 98 -13.22 3.43 -12.37
C LEU A 98 -13.99 2.48 -13.30
N VAL A 99 -14.41 2.91 -14.49
CA VAL A 99 -15.27 2.13 -15.41
C VAL A 99 -14.73 0.73 -15.72
N ARG A 100 -13.41 0.51 -15.62
CA ARG A 100 -12.75 -0.79 -15.85
C ARG A 100 -12.79 -1.76 -14.66
N LEU A 101 -13.15 -1.30 -13.47
CA LEU A 101 -13.26 -2.13 -12.27
C LEU A 101 -14.71 -2.48 -11.94
N LEU A 102 -14.94 -3.72 -11.55
CA LEU A 102 -16.19 -4.13 -10.93
C LEU A 102 -16.21 -3.72 -9.44
N PRO A 103 -17.35 -3.26 -8.91
CA PRO A 103 -18.67 -3.13 -9.54
C PRO A 103 -18.91 -1.81 -10.29
N TYR A 104 -17.92 -0.91 -10.35
CA TYR A 104 -18.06 0.43 -10.94
C TYR A 104 -18.45 0.40 -12.42
N THR A 105 -18.03 -0.60 -13.20
CA THR A 105 -18.53 -0.80 -14.57
C THR A 105 -20.05 -0.86 -14.62
N ARG A 106 -20.68 -1.64 -13.72
CA ARG A 106 -22.14 -1.77 -13.67
C ARG A 106 -22.78 -0.44 -13.27
N MET A 107 -22.22 0.22 -12.26
CA MET A 107 -22.69 1.54 -11.82
C MET A 107 -22.57 2.59 -12.93
N PHE A 108 -21.51 2.53 -13.75
CA PHE A 108 -21.34 3.40 -14.91
C PHE A 108 -22.41 3.15 -15.97
N LEU A 109 -22.67 1.89 -16.31
CA LEU A 109 -23.74 1.54 -17.26
C LEU A 109 -25.10 2.00 -16.75
N ASP A 110 -25.42 1.79 -15.47
CA ASP A 110 -26.67 2.26 -14.86
C ASP A 110 -26.76 3.81 -14.87
N TYR A 111 -25.62 4.51 -14.82
CA TYR A 111 -25.53 5.96 -14.90
C TYR A 111 -25.65 6.49 -16.35
N GLN A 112 -25.29 5.69 -17.37
CA GLN A 112 -25.25 6.05 -18.80
C GLN A 112 -26.29 5.25 -19.63
N ASP A 113 -27.51 5.10 -19.11
CA ASP A 113 -28.63 4.46 -19.81
C ASP A 113 -28.28 3.08 -20.42
N ARG A 114 -27.52 2.29 -19.65
CA ARG A 114 -27.04 0.93 -19.98
C ARG A 114 -26.06 0.84 -21.15
N ASN A 115 -25.40 1.94 -21.50
CA ASN A 115 -24.36 1.96 -22.53
C ASN A 115 -23.04 2.49 -21.99
N PHE A 116 -21.94 2.12 -22.66
CA PHE A 116 -20.68 2.83 -22.46
C PHE A 116 -20.77 4.24 -23.09
N ASP A 117 -19.98 5.17 -22.56
CA ASP A 117 -19.87 6.51 -23.15
C ASP A 117 -19.14 6.43 -24.50
N CYS A 118 -19.15 7.52 -25.26
CA CYS A 118 -18.39 7.57 -26.50
C CYS A 118 -16.89 7.37 -26.23
N ALA A 119 -16.21 6.69 -27.16
CA ALA A 119 -14.82 6.30 -27.01
C ALA A 119 -13.90 7.51 -26.76
N ASP A 120 -14.14 8.64 -27.42
CA ASP A 120 -13.33 9.85 -27.28
C ASP A 120 -13.46 10.51 -25.90
N ARG A 121 -14.59 10.35 -25.20
CA ARG A 121 -14.80 10.85 -23.83
C ARG A 121 -14.47 9.83 -22.75
N THR A 122 -14.33 8.55 -23.11
CA THR A 122 -13.95 7.51 -22.15
C THR A 122 -12.52 7.75 -21.66
N PHE A 123 -12.26 7.53 -20.36
CA PHE A 123 -10.92 7.66 -19.80
C PHE A 123 -9.96 6.71 -20.52
N HIS A 124 -9.04 7.21 -21.36
CA HIS A 124 -8.20 6.38 -22.22
C HIS A 124 -6.72 6.76 -22.19
N ASP A 125 -6.37 7.92 -21.67
CA ASP A 125 -4.99 8.39 -21.55
C ASP A 125 -4.87 9.40 -20.41
N VAL A 126 -3.99 9.12 -19.45
CA VAL A 126 -3.75 10.00 -18.29
C VAL A 126 -3.23 11.37 -18.73
N LYS A 127 -2.36 11.40 -19.75
CA LYS A 127 -1.82 12.65 -20.28
C LYS A 127 -2.95 13.51 -20.83
N THR A 128 -3.78 12.93 -21.68
CA THR A 128 -4.94 13.62 -22.26
C THR A 128 -5.88 14.14 -21.17
N SER A 129 -6.19 13.35 -20.14
CA SER A 129 -7.02 13.81 -19.02
C SER A 129 -6.41 14.99 -18.27
N TYR A 130 -5.12 14.94 -17.94
CA TYR A 130 -4.43 16.07 -17.29
C TYR A 130 -4.42 17.32 -18.18
N TRP A 131 -4.13 17.15 -19.48
CA TRP A 131 -4.13 18.25 -20.45
C TRP A 131 -5.50 18.93 -20.55
N LEU A 132 -6.56 18.13 -20.68
CA LEU A 132 -7.94 18.63 -20.73
C LEU A 132 -8.31 19.38 -19.46
N SER A 133 -7.99 18.83 -18.28
CA SER A 133 -8.36 19.42 -17.00
C SER A 133 -7.55 20.66 -16.61
N SER A 134 -6.38 20.90 -17.21
CA SER A 134 -5.46 21.97 -16.79
C SER A 134 -5.11 23.00 -17.86
N PHE A 135 -5.26 22.68 -19.14
CA PHE A 135 -4.73 23.52 -20.24
C PHE A 135 -5.73 23.74 -21.37
N GLU A 136 -6.63 22.81 -21.65
CA GLU A 136 -7.50 22.91 -22.84
C GLU A 136 -8.93 23.32 -22.50
N SER A 137 -9.59 22.58 -21.61
CA SER A 137 -11.03 22.70 -21.40
C SER A 137 -11.38 23.83 -20.43
N THR A 138 -12.53 24.46 -20.67
CA THR A 138 -13.16 25.41 -19.73
C THR A 138 -14.23 24.75 -18.86
N SER A 139 -14.55 23.47 -19.12
CA SER A 139 -15.58 22.70 -18.41
C SER A 139 -15.05 21.41 -17.77
N ASP A 140 -13.79 21.06 -18.05
CA ASP A 140 -13.10 19.91 -17.45
C ASP A 140 -12.12 20.43 -16.41
N PHE A 141 -12.34 20.08 -15.15
CA PHE A 141 -11.45 20.45 -14.04
C PHE A 141 -11.48 19.35 -12.96
N LYS A 142 -11.45 18.09 -13.41
CA LYS A 142 -11.45 16.91 -12.54
C LYS A 142 -10.20 16.90 -11.68
N GLU A 143 -10.34 16.72 -10.37
CA GLU A 143 -9.25 16.28 -9.51
C GLU A 143 -9.17 14.74 -9.52
N LEU A 144 -8.16 14.19 -8.86
CA LEU A 144 -7.97 12.74 -8.78
C LEU A 144 -8.79 12.09 -7.66
N ILE A 145 -8.85 10.76 -7.75
CA ILE A 145 -9.35 9.87 -6.72
C ILE A 145 -8.17 9.13 -6.04
N PRO A 146 -8.34 8.63 -4.81
CA PRO A 146 -7.27 7.94 -4.08
C PRO A 146 -6.63 6.78 -4.86
N GLU A 147 -7.40 6.07 -5.69
CA GLU A 147 -7.00 4.87 -6.42
C GLU A 147 -5.76 5.09 -7.28
N PHE A 148 -5.53 6.31 -7.80
CA PHE A 148 -4.31 6.68 -8.53
C PHE A 148 -3.01 6.44 -7.74
N TYR A 149 -3.08 6.33 -6.41
CA TYR A 149 -1.93 6.19 -5.52
C TYR A 149 -1.79 4.79 -4.89
N TYR A 150 -2.73 3.87 -5.12
CA TYR A 150 -2.64 2.52 -4.54
C TYR A 150 -3.27 1.37 -5.34
N VAL A 151 -4.10 1.63 -6.36
CA VAL A 151 -4.75 0.60 -7.20
C VAL A 151 -4.33 0.82 -8.64
N HIS A 152 -3.76 -0.16 -9.31
CA HIS A 152 -3.34 -0.02 -10.71
C HIS A 152 -4.32 -0.67 -11.68
N GLU A 153 -5.14 -1.58 -11.18
CA GLU A 153 -6.07 -2.40 -11.95
C GLU A 153 -7.17 -1.55 -12.63
N PHE A 154 -7.49 -0.35 -12.12
CA PHE A 154 -8.47 0.54 -12.77
C PHE A 154 -7.99 1.10 -14.10
N LEU A 155 -6.68 1.03 -14.38
CA LEU A 155 -6.08 1.43 -15.64
C LEU A 155 -6.05 0.30 -16.67
N VAL A 156 -6.39 -0.94 -16.26
CA VAL A 156 -6.28 -2.14 -17.10
C VAL A 156 -7.67 -2.73 -17.37
N ASN A 157 -7.99 -2.97 -18.63
CA ASN A 157 -9.22 -3.58 -19.09
C ASN A 157 -9.18 -5.11 -18.94
N LYS A 158 -9.08 -5.58 -17.69
CA LYS A 158 -8.93 -7.01 -17.39
C LYS A 158 -10.12 -7.87 -17.87
N GLN A 159 -11.30 -7.28 -18.00
CA GLN A 159 -12.52 -7.97 -18.45
C GLN A 159 -12.71 -7.94 -19.97
N ASN A 160 -11.79 -7.30 -20.72
CA ASN A 160 -11.89 -7.14 -22.17
C ASN A 160 -13.21 -6.46 -22.62
N PHE A 161 -13.68 -5.45 -21.87
CA PHE A 161 -14.85 -4.67 -22.27
C PHE A 161 -14.58 -3.93 -23.57
N TYR A 162 -15.61 -3.80 -24.41
CA TYR A 162 -15.54 -3.02 -25.64
C TYR A 162 -15.98 -1.57 -25.39
N PHE A 163 -15.01 -0.65 -25.30
CA PHE A 163 -15.26 0.79 -25.10
C PHE A 163 -15.41 1.57 -26.42
N GLY A 164 -15.44 0.89 -27.57
CA GLY A 164 -15.54 1.51 -28.88
C GLY A 164 -14.19 1.98 -29.46
N ASN A 165 -14.30 2.62 -30.63
CA ASN A 165 -13.17 3.21 -31.35
C ASN A 165 -13.32 4.74 -31.34
N ARG A 166 -12.21 5.43 -31.07
CA ARG A 166 -12.11 6.88 -31.17
C ARG A 166 -12.24 7.34 -32.62
N GLN A 167 -12.49 8.62 -32.83
CA GLN A 167 -12.57 9.23 -34.16
C GLN A 167 -11.29 9.02 -35.00
N ASN A 168 -10.13 8.91 -34.34
CA ASN A 168 -8.86 8.59 -34.99
C ASN A 168 -8.67 7.09 -35.33
N GLY A 169 -9.70 6.27 -35.14
CA GLY A 169 -9.69 4.83 -35.41
C GLY A 169 -9.06 3.97 -34.33
N MET A 170 -8.46 4.55 -33.28
CA MET A 170 -7.86 3.78 -32.20
C MET A 170 -8.93 3.23 -31.24
N GLN A 171 -8.88 1.93 -31.01
CA GLN A 171 -9.73 1.26 -30.03
C GLN A 171 -9.37 1.69 -28.60
N VAL A 172 -10.38 1.88 -27.76
CA VAL A 172 -10.20 2.13 -26.32
C VAL A 172 -10.19 0.79 -25.58
N SER A 173 -9.10 0.53 -24.85
CA SER A 173 -8.96 -0.64 -23.98
C SER A 173 -8.27 -0.22 -22.66
N ASP A 174 -7.01 -0.58 -22.43
CA ASP A 174 -6.22 -0.09 -21.30
C ASP A 174 -6.04 1.43 -21.37
N VAL A 175 -5.89 2.06 -20.20
CA VAL A 175 -5.55 3.48 -20.11
C VAL A 175 -4.08 3.64 -20.44
N THR A 176 -3.79 4.56 -21.36
CA THR A 176 -2.41 4.93 -21.68
C THR A 176 -1.79 5.66 -20.50
N VAL A 177 -0.66 5.15 -20.01
CA VAL A 177 0.14 5.75 -18.94
C VAL A 177 1.48 6.26 -19.48
N PRO A 178 2.14 7.22 -18.81
CA PRO A 178 3.38 7.82 -19.30
C PRO A 178 4.52 6.84 -19.58
N THR A 179 5.39 7.22 -20.50
CA THR A 179 6.54 6.40 -20.93
C THR A 179 7.56 6.18 -19.81
N TRP A 180 7.72 7.11 -18.86
CA TRP A 180 8.57 6.94 -17.67
C TRP A 180 8.13 5.79 -16.74
N SER A 181 6.91 5.26 -16.92
CA SER A 181 6.41 4.10 -16.19
C SER A 181 6.60 2.78 -16.95
N LYS A 182 7.36 2.79 -18.04
CA LYS A 182 7.44 1.69 -19.03
C LYS A 182 6.08 1.25 -19.59
N ARG A 183 5.12 2.17 -19.64
CA ARG A 183 3.72 1.87 -20.03
C ARG A 183 3.09 0.78 -19.14
N ASN A 184 3.50 0.69 -17.87
CA ASN A 184 2.99 -0.28 -16.93
C ASN A 184 2.19 0.42 -15.82
N ALA A 185 0.91 0.10 -15.71
CA ALA A 185 -0.01 0.72 -14.75
C ALA A 185 0.46 0.60 -13.29
N ARG A 186 1.06 -0.53 -12.90
CA ARG A 186 1.59 -0.73 -11.54
C ARG A 186 2.75 0.21 -11.28
N LEU A 187 3.73 0.26 -12.19
CA LEU A 187 4.89 1.14 -12.04
C LEU A 187 4.50 2.61 -12.06
N PHE A 188 3.47 2.97 -12.84
CA PHE A 188 2.88 4.31 -12.83
C PHE A 188 2.35 4.69 -11.44
N VAL A 189 1.54 3.84 -10.83
CA VAL A 189 1.00 4.06 -9.47
C VAL A 189 2.12 4.11 -8.41
N CYS A 190 3.13 3.24 -8.52
CA CYS A 190 4.31 3.29 -7.64
C CYS A 190 5.05 4.64 -7.75
N GLY A 191 5.24 5.15 -8.96
CA GLY A 191 5.84 6.46 -9.21
C GLY A 191 5.01 7.62 -8.68
N LEU A 192 3.69 7.60 -8.88
CA LEU A 192 2.77 8.59 -8.32
C LEU A 192 2.82 8.62 -6.79
N ARG A 193 2.90 7.45 -6.15
CA ARG A 193 2.99 7.36 -4.69
C ARG A 193 4.31 7.92 -4.15
N GLN A 194 5.43 7.70 -4.84
CA GLN A 194 6.71 8.35 -4.51
C GLN A 194 6.64 9.87 -4.68
N ALA A 195 5.96 10.34 -5.74
CA ALA A 195 5.76 11.78 -5.96
C ALA A 195 4.88 12.41 -4.86
N LEU A 196 3.77 11.77 -4.49
CA LEU A 196 2.85 12.25 -3.45
C LEU A 196 3.56 12.40 -2.11
N GLU A 197 4.38 11.43 -1.74
CA GLU A 197 5.07 11.44 -0.46
C GLU A 197 6.33 12.32 -0.48
N SER A 198 6.76 12.83 -1.65
CA SER A 198 8.01 13.56 -1.82
C SER A 198 8.09 14.85 -0.97
N ASP A 199 9.30 15.27 -0.65
CA ASP A 199 9.54 16.47 0.16
C ASP A 199 8.95 17.72 -0.49
N TYR A 200 8.88 17.77 -1.83
CA TYR A 200 8.23 18.86 -2.56
C TYR A 200 6.75 19.00 -2.17
N VAL A 201 6.04 17.87 -2.13
CA VAL A 201 4.60 17.80 -1.80
C VAL A 201 4.38 17.96 -0.31
N THR A 202 5.15 17.30 0.55
CA THR A 202 5.06 17.46 2.01
C THR A 202 5.12 18.94 2.42
N ASN A 203 5.97 19.73 1.77
CA ASN A 203 6.12 21.15 2.06
C ASN A 203 5.02 22.04 1.48
N ARG A 204 4.15 21.56 0.58
CA ARG A 204 3.18 22.39 -0.17
C ARG A 204 1.74 21.88 -0.13
N LEU A 205 1.50 20.64 0.31
CA LEU A 205 0.18 20.01 0.30
C LEU A 205 -0.85 20.82 1.11
N HIS A 206 -0.42 21.46 2.20
CA HIS A 206 -1.26 22.35 3.01
C HIS A 206 -1.98 23.42 2.17
N GLN A 207 -1.35 23.93 1.10
CA GLN A 207 -1.93 24.95 0.21
C GLN A 207 -3.08 24.39 -0.63
N TRP A 208 -3.01 23.11 -1.02
CA TRP A 208 -4.12 22.43 -1.69
C TRP A 208 -5.23 22.10 -0.71
N ILE A 209 -4.89 21.69 0.52
CA ILE A 209 -5.88 21.48 1.58
C ILE A 209 -6.65 22.79 1.85
N ASP A 210 -5.99 23.95 1.81
CA ASP A 210 -6.65 25.25 1.93
C ASP A 210 -7.71 25.51 0.85
N LEU A 211 -7.49 25.06 -0.39
CA LEU A 211 -8.44 25.17 -1.50
C LEU A 211 -9.66 24.25 -1.32
N ILE A 212 -9.41 23.00 -0.89
CA ILE A 212 -10.44 21.95 -0.89
C ILE A 212 -11.24 21.92 0.41
N PHE A 213 -10.57 22.14 1.55
CA PHE A 213 -11.16 21.98 2.89
C PHE A 213 -11.00 23.22 3.78
N GLY A 214 -10.16 24.18 3.38
CA GLY A 214 -9.73 25.28 4.24
C GLY A 214 -10.31 26.65 3.89
N PHE A 215 -9.57 27.68 4.27
CA PHE A 215 -10.04 29.06 4.19
C PHE A 215 -10.21 29.60 2.75
N LYS A 216 -9.57 28.96 1.75
CA LYS A 216 -9.69 29.32 0.32
C LYS A 216 -10.82 28.57 -0.40
N GLN A 217 -11.67 27.83 0.32
CA GLN A 217 -12.80 27.11 -0.28
C GLN A 217 -13.95 28.05 -0.71
N ALA A 218 -14.10 29.21 -0.05
CA ALA A 218 -15.20 30.14 -0.26
C ALA A 218 -14.81 31.59 0.13
N GLY A 219 -15.74 32.53 -0.06
CA GLY A 219 -15.58 33.93 0.34
C GLY A 219 -14.48 34.66 -0.45
N LYS A 220 -13.94 35.75 0.10
CA LYS A 220 -12.93 36.57 -0.58
C LYS A 220 -11.65 35.79 -0.89
N ALA A 221 -11.19 34.96 0.05
CA ALA A 221 -10.00 34.13 -0.18
C ALA A 221 -10.20 33.08 -1.27
N GLY A 222 -11.40 32.49 -1.39
CA GLY A 222 -11.74 31.61 -2.51
C GLY A 222 -11.87 32.36 -3.83
N PHE A 223 -12.39 33.59 -3.81
CA PHE A 223 -12.46 34.45 -5.00
C PHE A 223 -11.05 34.79 -5.51
N ASP A 224 -10.17 35.25 -4.62
CA ASP A 224 -8.78 35.61 -4.97
C ASP A 224 -7.96 34.39 -5.44
N ALA A 225 -8.35 33.18 -5.03
CA ALA A 225 -7.74 31.93 -5.49
C ALA A 225 -8.41 31.31 -6.72
N ILE A 226 -9.40 31.99 -7.32
CA ILE A 226 -10.21 31.52 -8.46
C ILE A 226 -10.82 30.14 -8.14
N ASN A 227 -11.44 30.00 -6.96
CA ASN A 227 -11.89 28.71 -6.41
C ASN A 227 -13.34 28.79 -5.87
N ILE A 228 -14.24 29.37 -6.66
CA ILE A 228 -15.65 29.54 -6.29
C ILE A 228 -16.51 28.68 -7.20
N TYR A 229 -17.34 27.84 -6.60
CA TYR A 229 -18.23 26.90 -7.28
C TYR A 229 -19.68 27.41 -7.28
N HIS A 230 -20.53 26.74 -8.06
CA HIS A 230 -21.98 26.99 -8.03
C HIS A 230 -22.53 26.87 -6.60
N ALA A 231 -23.39 27.81 -6.19
CA ALA A 231 -23.90 27.92 -4.81
C ALA A 231 -24.54 26.62 -4.29
N ALA A 232 -25.31 25.93 -5.14
CA ALA A 232 -25.95 24.66 -4.81
C ALA A 232 -24.98 23.53 -4.43
N CYS A 233 -23.70 23.64 -4.79
CA CYS A 233 -22.69 22.62 -4.45
C CYS A 233 -22.18 22.76 -3.01
N TYR A 234 -22.36 23.92 -2.36
CA TYR A 234 -21.85 24.15 -1.01
C TYR A 234 -22.73 23.53 0.08
N TYR A 235 -22.08 23.09 1.16
CA TYR A 235 -22.76 22.57 2.34
C TYR A 235 -23.71 23.62 2.94
N GLY A 236 -24.93 23.21 3.27
CA GLY A 236 -25.93 24.09 3.88
C GLY A 236 -26.75 24.92 2.90
N PHE A 237 -26.65 24.66 1.59
CA PHE A 237 -27.56 25.26 0.61
C PHE A 237 -29.03 24.92 0.95
N PRO A 238 -29.92 25.92 1.13
CA PRO A 238 -31.23 25.73 1.74
C PRO A 238 -32.28 25.23 0.74
N VAL A 239 -32.08 24.01 0.24
CA VAL A 239 -32.99 23.34 -0.70
C VAL A 239 -34.41 23.22 -0.13
N GLU A 240 -34.53 23.07 1.19
CA GLU A 240 -35.81 22.94 1.91
C GLU A 240 -36.70 24.19 1.82
N ASN A 241 -36.12 25.36 1.53
CA ASN A 241 -36.86 26.61 1.42
C ASN A 241 -37.50 26.80 0.03
N ILE A 242 -37.31 25.85 -0.89
CA ILE A 242 -37.82 25.91 -2.27
C ILE A 242 -39.19 25.23 -2.35
N ASN A 243 -40.25 26.04 -2.46
CA ASN A 243 -41.63 25.55 -2.51
C ASN A 243 -42.05 25.00 -3.89
N ASP A 244 -41.42 25.49 -4.97
CA ASP A 244 -41.73 25.03 -6.33
C ASP A 244 -41.03 23.68 -6.59
N LYS A 245 -41.84 22.64 -6.81
CA LYS A 245 -41.37 21.28 -7.05
C LYS A 245 -40.46 21.18 -8.28
N LEU A 246 -40.75 21.91 -9.37
CA LEU A 246 -39.95 21.84 -10.59
C LEU A 246 -38.55 22.40 -10.37
N ILE A 247 -38.46 23.52 -9.64
CA ILE A 247 -37.19 24.16 -9.27
C ILE A 247 -36.44 23.26 -8.28
N LEU A 248 -37.14 22.70 -7.30
CA LEU A 248 -36.59 21.76 -6.33
C LEU A 248 -35.97 20.53 -7.00
N ASP A 249 -36.69 19.90 -7.93
CA ASP A 249 -36.22 18.76 -8.71
C ASP A 249 -35.00 19.13 -9.58
N ALA A 250 -34.97 20.34 -10.15
CA ALA A 250 -33.81 20.86 -10.88
C ALA A 250 -32.58 21.01 -9.98
N TYR A 251 -32.72 21.57 -8.77
CA TYR A 251 -31.62 21.68 -7.80
C TYR A 251 -31.14 20.31 -7.32
N TYR A 252 -32.04 19.36 -7.09
CA TYR A 252 -31.63 17.98 -6.81
C TYR A 252 -30.85 17.36 -7.97
N GLY A 253 -31.24 17.65 -9.21
CA GLY A 253 -30.48 17.28 -10.41
C GLY A 253 -29.07 17.87 -10.41
N ILE A 254 -28.94 19.17 -10.15
CA ILE A 254 -27.65 19.89 -10.05
C ILE A 254 -26.78 19.28 -8.96
N ILE A 255 -27.29 19.16 -7.73
CA ILE A 255 -26.52 18.63 -6.59
C ILE A 255 -26.02 17.20 -6.89
N ARG A 256 -26.83 16.41 -7.62
CA ARG A 256 -26.46 15.04 -7.99
C ARG A 256 -25.37 14.98 -9.05
N THR A 257 -25.42 15.84 -10.04
CA THR A 257 -24.54 15.76 -11.22
C THR A 257 -23.30 16.65 -11.09
N TYR A 258 -23.44 17.85 -10.55
CA TYR A 258 -22.35 18.83 -10.46
C TYR A 258 -21.38 18.50 -9.33
N GLY A 259 -21.84 17.81 -8.28
CA GLY A 259 -21.04 17.42 -7.13
C GLY A 259 -21.31 18.26 -5.89
N GLN A 260 -20.70 17.87 -4.79
CA GLN A 260 -20.90 18.46 -3.46
C GLN A 260 -19.55 18.83 -2.85
N VAL A 261 -19.36 20.12 -2.58
CA VAL A 261 -18.14 20.65 -1.97
C VAL A 261 -18.00 20.02 -0.57
N PRO A 262 -16.82 19.49 -0.20
CA PRO A 262 -16.58 18.99 1.14
C PRO A 262 -16.88 20.04 2.21
N LYS A 263 -17.25 19.63 3.42
CA LYS A 263 -17.45 20.58 4.53
C LYS A 263 -16.13 21.35 4.78
N GLN A 264 -16.22 22.67 4.85
CA GLN A 264 -15.09 23.50 5.28
C GLN A 264 -14.69 23.13 6.71
N LEU A 265 -13.43 22.74 6.88
CA LEU A 265 -12.90 22.24 8.15
C LEU A 265 -12.30 23.35 9.01
N PHE A 266 -11.77 24.40 8.40
CA PHE A 266 -11.09 25.50 9.10
C PHE A 266 -11.09 26.80 8.30
N LEU A 267 -11.00 27.92 9.02
CA LEU A 267 -11.05 29.29 8.47
C LEU A 267 -9.69 30.00 8.45
N GLN A 268 -8.65 29.37 9.00
CA GLN A 268 -7.28 29.88 9.00
C GLN A 268 -6.39 29.03 8.08
N PRO A 269 -5.24 29.53 7.62
CA PRO A 269 -4.32 28.73 6.80
C PRO A 269 -3.92 27.41 7.47
N HIS A 270 -3.96 26.32 6.72
CA HIS A 270 -3.51 25.02 7.20
C HIS A 270 -2.00 25.09 7.52
N PRO A 271 -1.56 24.62 8.70
CA PRO A 271 -0.15 24.69 9.07
C PRO A 271 0.71 23.82 8.13
N PRO A 272 1.89 24.32 7.68
CA PRO A 272 2.83 23.48 6.95
C PRO A 272 3.46 22.45 7.91
N VAL A 273 3.79 21.25 7.40
CA VAL A 273 4.34 20.14 8.22
C VAL A 273 5.61 20.54 8.98
N ASN A 274 6.43 21.42 8.41
CA ASN A 274 7.72 21.85 8.97
C ASN A 274 7.68 23.18 9.75
N SER A 275 6.50 23.66 10.16
CA SER A 275 6.42 24.91 10.97
C SER A 275 7.13 24.80 12.33
N ASN A 276 7.15 23.61 12.94
CA ASN A 276 7.69 23.40 14.30
C ASN A 276 9.18 23.00 14.36
N SER A 277 9.88 22.87 13.23
CA SER A 277 11.33 22.58 13.17
C SER A 277 12.19 23.82 12.92
N SER A 278 11.61 25.02 13.02
CA SER A 278 12.27 26.30 12.76
C SER A 278 12.89 26.97 14.00
N SER A 279 13.25 26.20 15.03
CA SER A 279 14.01 26.67 16.20
C SER A 279 15.24 25.83 16.54
N SER A 280 15.85 25.17 15.55
CA SER A 280 17.23 24.67 15.67
C SER A 280 17.99 24.76 14.34
N SER A 281 18.94 25.69 14.30
CA SER A 281 20.09 25.79 13.38
C SER A 281 19.81 25.86 11.87
N SER A 282 19.42 27.04 11.40
CA SER A 282 19.73 27.51 10.05
C SER A 282 21.19 27.97 9.97
N SER A 283 22.12 27.01 10.00
CA SER A 283 23.52 27.24 9.59
C SER A 283 24.19 25.90 9.26
N SER A 284 24.72 25.81 8.03
CA SER A 284 25.57 24.76 7.45
C SER A 284 24.98 23.36 7.19
N ASN A 285 24.30 23.14 6.05
CA ASN A 285 24.08 21.78 5.53
C ASN A 285 24.04 21.64 3.99
N SER A 286 24.42 22.68 3.21
CA SER A 286 24.53 22.57 1.75
C SER A 286 25.55 21.51 1.31
N ASN A 287 26.71 21.46 1.97
CA ASN A 287 27.79 20.50 1.64
C ASN A 287 27.43 19.02 1.92
N ALA A 288 26.51 18.74 2.86
CA ALA A 288 26.11 17.37 3.18
C ALA A 288 25.06 16.83 2.20
N ASN A 289 24.14 17.69 1.74
CA ASN A 289 23.17 17.35 0.70
C ASN A 289 23.84 17.20 -0.67
N ASP A 290 24.84 18.04 -1.01
CA ASP A 290 25.59 17.89 -2.26
C ASP A 290 26.44 16.60 -2.28
N LYS A 291 27.07 16.23 -1.15
CA LYS A 291 27.75 14.93 -1.03
C LYS A 291 26.79 13.75 -1.18
N ARG A 292 25.65 13.77 -0.48
CA ARG A 292 24.62 12.71 -0.60
C ARG A 292 24.03 12.62 -2.01
N ASN A 293 23.81 13.76 -2.69
CA ASN A 293 23.32 13.77 -4.06
C ASN A 293 24.38 13.24 -5.05
N SER A 294 25.66 13.57 -4.84
CA SER A 294 26.76 13.02 -5.64
C SER A 294 26.90 11.50 -5.45
N GLU A 295 26.83 11.00 -4.21
CA GLU A 295 26.87 9.55 -3.91
C GLU A 295 25.66 8.83 -4.49
N ARG A 296 24.44 9.40 -4.38
CA ARG A 296 23.22 8.85 -5.00
C ARG A 296 23.32 8.70 -6.52
N SER A 297 23.89 9.69 -7.20
CA SER A 297 24.09 9.62 -8.66
C SER A 297 25.02 8.47 -9.08
N VAL A 298 26.00 8.11 -8.24
CA VAL A 298 26.89 6.97 -8.47
C VAL A 298 26.14 5.65 -8.34
N PHE A 299 25.19 5.52 -7.41
CA PHE A 299 24.37 4.32 -7.28
C PHE A 299 23.42 4.16 -8.47
N GLU A 300 22.70 5.20 -8.89
CA GLU A 300 21.78 5.14 -10.05
C GLU A 300 22.46 4.65 -11.34
N SER A 301 23.75 4.97 -11.52
CA SER A 301 24.56 4.51 -12.66
C SER A 301 24.88 3.01 -12.68
N LYS A 302 24.66 2.27 -11.57
CA LYS A 302 24.94 0.83 -11.46
C LYS A 302 23.75 -0.06 -11.86
N LEU A 303 22.53 0.49 -11.87
CA LEU A 303 21.34 -0.27 -12.28
C LEU A 303 21.38 -0.59 -13.77
N PRO A 304 20.68 -1.63 -14.25
CA PRO A 304 20.49 -1.82 -15.69
C PRO A 304 19.87 -0.58 -16.35
N ALA A 305 20.28 -0.24 -17.57
CA ALA A 305 19.72 0.91 -18.32
C ALA A 305 18.20 0.83 -18.45
N GLU A 306 17.68 -0.38 -18.59
CA GLU A 306 16.26 -0.66 -18.68
C GLU A 306 15.53 -0.63 -17.33
N SER A 307 16.19 -0.39 -16.19
CA SER A 307 15.51 -0.41 -14.88
C SER A 307 14.50 0.73 -14.74
N ILE A 308 13.34 0.46 -14.13
CA ILE A 308 12.34 1.51 -13.83
C ILE A 308 12.94 2.60 -12.93
N HIS A 309 13.86 2.21 -12.06
CA HIS A 309 14.55 3.09 -11.12
C HIS A 309 15.52 4.07 -11.77
N ARG A 310 15.75 3.96 -13.10
CA ARG A 310 16.44 4.99 -13.90
C ARG A 310 15.49 5.95 -14.62
N GLN A 311 14.24 5.55 -14.82
CA GLN A 311 13.22 6.39 -15.46
C GLN A 311 12.55 7.33 -14.46
N ILE A 312 12.53 6.97 -13.17
CA ILE A 312 12.07 7.84 -12.09
C ILE A 312 13.28 8.20 -11.25
N ILE A 313 13.70 9.46 -11.28
CA ILE A 313 14.88 9.95 -10.57
C ILE A 313 14.44 10.59 -9.25
N GLY A 314 15.26 10.48 -8.20
CA GLY A 314 14.94 11.02 -6.89
C GLY A 314 14.02 10.13 -6.06
N ILE A 315 13.96 8.83 -6.38
CA ILE A 315 13.25 7.82 -5.57
C ILE A 315 13.85 7.78 -4.16
N ARG A 316 12.97 7.69 -3.16
CA ARG A 316 13.40 7.45 -1.78
C ARG A 316 13.36 5.96 -1.50
N TRP A 317 14.54 5.41 -1.21
CA TRP A 317 14.73 3.99 -0.92
C TRP A 317 14.38 3.65 0.53
N GLY A 318 14.57 4.59 1.45
CA GLY A 318 14.22 4.45 2.86
C GLY A 318 15.36 3.87 3.71
N ASP A 319 15.17 3.92 5.03
CA ASP A 319 16.20 3.54 6.00
C ASP A 319 16.02 2.09 6.48
N PHE A 320 16.70 1.17 5.83
CA PHE A 320 16.78 -0.24 6.26
C PHE A 320 18.10 -0.90 5.84
N VAL A 321 18.37 -2.08 6.40
CA VAL A 321 19.57 -2.89 6.12
C VAL A 321 19.67 -3.25 4.64
N GLY A 322 20.77 -2.84 4.01
CA GLY A 322 20.99 -3.07 2.58
C GLY A 322 20.15 -2.18 1.65
N SER A 323 19.57 -1.08 2.16
CA SER A 323 18.94 -0.05 1.32
C SER A 323 19.86 0.38 0.17
N TYR A 324 19.25 0.69 -0.97
CA TYR A 324 20.00 0.87 -2.21
C TYR A 324 20.89 2.12 -2.19
N ASP A 325 20.40 3.23 -1.65
CA ASP A 325 21.11 4.51 -1.55
C ASP A 325 22.06 4.59 -0.34
N MET A 326 22.19 3.51 0.42
CA MET A 326 23.07 3.40 1.59
C MET A 326 24.33 2.57 1.30
N PRO A 327 25.40 2.71 2.10
CA PRO A 327 26.57 1.84 2.00
C PRO A 327 26.21 0.35 2.19
N SER A 328 27.06 -0.55 1.67
CA SER A 328 26.90 -1.98 1.96
C SER A 328 26.89 -2.23 3.46
N PRO A 329 25.99 -3.09 3.96
CA PRO A 329 25.93 -3.42 5.37
C PRO A 329 27.16 -4.22 5.80
N ASP A 330 27.50 -4.13 7.08
CA ASP A 330 28.66 -4.80 7.68
C ASP A 330 28.24 -6.11 8.36
N TYR A 331 29.09 -7.14 8.23
CA TYR A 331 28.96 -8.37 9.00
C TYR A 331 29.43 -8.11 10.44
N ILE A 332 28.58 -8.40 11.43
CA ILE A 332 28.89 -8.10 12.83
C ILE A 332 29.43 -9.32 13.57
N LYS A 333 28.62 -10.39 13.65
CA LYS A 333 28.94 -11.57 14.46
C LYS A 333 28.11 -12.79 14.04
N SER A 334 28.56 -13.97 14.46
CA SER A 334 27.78 -15.21 14.47
C SER A 334 27.57 -15.69 15.91
N HIS A 335 26.48 -16.43 16.12
CA HIS A 335 26.17 -17.12 17.35
C HIS A 335 25.74 -18.56 17.03
N GLU A 336 26.32 -19.55 17.72
CA GLU A 336 25.96 -20.95 17.51
C GLU A 336 24.58 -21.25 18.12
N CYS A 337 23.73 -21.91 17.35
CA CYS A 337 22.40 -22.33 17.75
C CYS A 337 22.46 -23.73 18.37
N LEU A 338 21.88 -23.87 19.57
CA LEU A 338 21.83 -25.16 20.28
C LEU A 338 20.98 -26.22 19.56
N VAL A 339 20.08 -25.78 18.68
CA VAL A 339 19.14 -26.64 17.94
C VAL A 339 19.26 -26.36 16.44
N GLN A 340 18.89 -27.34 15.62
CA GLN A 340 18.70 -27.10 14.19
C GLN A 340 17.53 -26.13 14.00
N VAL A 341 17.78 -24.99 13.36
CA VAL A 341 16.77 -23.94 13.16
C VAL A 341 16.22 -24.05 11.74
N SER A 342 14.91 -24.07 11.60
CA SER A 342 14.21 -24.04 10.30
C SER A 342 13.58 -22.68 10.01
N SER A 343 13.19 -21.98 11.06
CA SER A 343 12.60 -20.65 11.01
C SER A 343 12.86 -19.95 12.33
N PHE A 344 12.65 -18.63 12.36
CA PHE A 344 12.77 -17.89 13.61
C PHE A 344 11.82 -16.69 13.61
N VAL A 345 11.46 -16.24 14.81
CA VAL A 345 10.57 -15.10 15.01
C VAL A 345 11.34 -13.99 15.72
N VAL A 346 11.39 -12.82 15.08
CA VAL A 346 11.92 -11.59 15.68
C VAL A 346 10.75 -10.76 16.19
N LEU A 347 10.73 -10.48 17.49
CA LEU A 347 9.67 -9.66 18.08
C LEU A 347 9.79 -8.20 17.64
N LYS A 348 8.66 -7.48 17.57
CA LYS A 348 8.61 -6.05 17.23
C LYS A 348 9.44 -5.16 18.16
N SER A 349 9.62 -5.55 19.41
CA SER A 349 10.48 -4.84 20.37
C SER A 349 11.98 -5.09 20.13
N ASN A 350 12.34 -6.02 19.21
CA ASN A 350 13.69 -6.54 18.99
C ASN A 350 14.39 -6.97 20.30
N SER A 351 13.59 -7.39 21.29
CA SER A 351 14.11 -7.84 22.58
C SER A 351 14.51 -9.31 22.54
N TYR A 352 13.80 -10.12 21.76
CA TYR A 352 14.04 -11.55 21.64
C TYR A 352 14.05 -12.01 20.18
N ILE A 353 14.95 -12.94 19.88
CA ILE A 353 14.95 -13.76 18.67
C ILE A 353 14.62 -15.18 19.11
N LEU A 354 13.50 -15.72 18.63
CA LEU A 354 13.07 -17.08 18.93
C LEU A 354 13.47 -18.01 17.79
N CYS A 355 14.48 -18.85 18.01
CA CYS A 355 14.94 -19.83 17.03
C CYS A 355 14.12 -21.12 17.14
N LEU A 356 13.47 -21.52 16.04
CA LEU A 356 12.48 -22.59 16.00
C LEU A 356 12.99 -23.81 15.23
N PRO A 357 12.91 -25.02 15.81
CA PRO A 357 13.19 -26.26 15.09
C PRO A 357 12.12 -26.55 14.04
N PRO A 358 12.39 -27.49 13.11
CA PRO A 358 11.39 -27.98 12.17
C PRO A 358 10.10 -28.41 12.89
N SER A 359 8.97 -28.26 12.21
CA SER A 359 7.65 -28.62 12.74
C SER A 359 7.27 -27.91 14.04
N SER A 360 7.65 -26.63 14.17
CA SER A 360 7.23 -25.79 15.29
C SER A 360 6.85 -24.36 14.87
N ILE A 361 5.94 -23.74 15.63
CA ILE A 361 5.53 -22.33 15.48
C ILE A 361 5.36 -21.68 16.85
N ILE A 362 5.31 -20.35 16.88
CA ILE A 362 4.91 -19.57 18.05
C ILE A 362 3.54 -18.95 17.80
N VAL A 363 2.63 -19.18 18.76
CA VAL A 363 1.37 -18.46 18.87
C VAL A 363 1.59 -17.29 19.82
N HIS A 364 1.31 -16.08 19.34
CA HIS A 364 1.42 -14.85 20.10
C HIS A 364 0.45 -13.80 19.54
N ASN A 365 -0.03 -12.88 20.38
CA ASN A 365 -0.78 -11.72 19.92
C ASN A 365 0.16 -10.51 19.85
N GLU A 366 0.35 -9.97 18.65
CA GLU A 366 1.22 -8.80 18.43
C GLU A 366 0.66 -7.48 18.97
N GLN A 367 -0.66 -7.34 19.10
CA GLN A 367 -1.28 -6.10 19.60
C GLN A 367 -1.13 -5.97 21.12
N ILE A 368 -1.26 -7.09 21.85
CA ILE A 368 -1.11 -7.12 23.32
C ILE A 368 0.33 -6.84 23.76
N SER A 369 1.34 -7.15 22.93
CA SER A 369 2.73 -6.77 23.22
C SER A 369 3.01 -5.26 23.18
N ASN A 370 2.08 -4.45 22.65
CA ASN A 370 2.24 -2.99 22.54
C ASN A 370 1.60 -2.23 23.72
N GLU A 371 0.48 -2.69 24.28
CA GLU A 371 -0.22 -2.00 25.37
C GLU A 371 0.63 -1.93 26.66
N SER A 372 1.49 -2.92 26.89
CA SER A 372 2.44 -2.90 28.01
C SER A 372 3.54 -1.83 27.94
N ILE A 373 3.61 -1.06 26.85
CA ILE A 373 4.59 0.02 26.67
C ILE A 373 3.98 1.41 27.00
N ASN A 374 2.66 1.59 26.83
CA ASN A 374 2.02 2.90 27.02
C ASN A 374 1.53 3.19 28.45
N GLU A 375 1.46 2.19 29.34
CA GLU A 375 0.97 2.38 30.72
C GLU A 375 2.06 2.67 31.78
N GLN A 376 3.34 2.76 31.43
CA GLN A 376 4.41 2.86 32.44
C GLN A 376 5.31 4.08 32.30
N ASN A 377 4.71 5.27 32.39
CA ASN A 377 5.45 6.47 32.81
C ASN A 377 5.70 6.56 34.33
N ASN A 378 5.42 5.51 35.11
CA ASN A 378 5.74 5.47 36.54
C ASN A 378 6.31 4.10 36.96
N SER A 379 7.61 4.08 37.25
CA SER A 379 8.40 3.09 38.03
C SER A 379 8.65 1.67 37.46
N ALA A 380 9.93 1.28 37.52
CA ALA A 380 10.54 -0.06 37.31
C ALA A 380 10.70 -0.59 35.86
N GLN A 381 11.83 -0.24 35.23
CA GLN A 381 12.27 -0.66 33.88
C GLN A 381 12.61 -2.16 33.69
N SER A 382 12.37 -3.06 34.65
CA SER A 382 12.77 -4.47 34.54
C SER A 382 11.64 -5.48 34.33
N ASN A 383 10.36 -5.09 34.44
CA ASN A 383 9.22 -6.03 34.45
C ASN A 383 8.41 -6.10 33.15
N SER A 384 8.65 -5.26 32.14
CA SER A 384 7.87 -5.28 30.88
C SER A 384 8.32 -6.38 29.90
N LEU A 385 9.61 -6.70 29.87
CA LEU A 385 10.20 -7.69 28.95
C LEU A 385 9.76 -9.13 29.25
N THR A 386 9.59 -9.47 30.53
CA THR A 386 9.16 -10.80 31.00
C THR A 386 7.67 -11.06 30.75
N ASN A 387 6.84 -10.01 30.74
CA ASN A 387 5.41 -10.10 30.41
C ASN A 387 5.14 -10.46 28.94
N SER A 388 6.10 -10.25 28.04
CA SER A 388 5.96 -10.61 26.62
C SER A 388 6.02 -12.13 26.39
N LEU A 389 6.95 -12.84 27.04
CA LEU A 389 7.08 -14.30 26.94
C LEU A 389 5.91 -15.03 27.62
N ASP A 390 5.31 -14.42 28.65
CA ASP A 390 4.07 -14.89 29.28
C ASP A 390 2.89 -14.98 28.29
N ALA A 391 2.96 -14.22 27.20
CA ALA A 391 1.96 -14.14 26.15
C ALA A 391 2.25 -15.00 24.92
N MET A 392 3.20 -15.94 25.03
CA MET A 392 3.63 -16.75 23.90
C MET A 392 3.55 -18.24 24.23
N VAL A 393 2.99 -18.99 23.29
CA VAL A 393 2.87 -20.45 23.36
C VAL A 393 3.53 -21.04 22.14
N ALA A 394 4.52 -21.91 22.34
CA ALA A 394 5.10 -22.71 21.27
C ALA A 394 4.21 -23.90 20.97
N LEU A 395 4.03 -24.20 19.68
CA LEU A 395 3.39 -25.42 19.20
C LEU A 395 4.39 -26.28 18.45
N LYS A 396 4.30 -27.60 18.62
CA LYS A 396 5.10 -28.59 17.91
C LYS A 396 4.21 -29.72 17.40
N TRP A 397 4.43 -30.14 16.17
CA TRP A 397 3.71 -31.25 15.52
C TRP A 397 4.69 -32.30 14.98
N ASN A 398 4.17 -33.38 14.40
CA ASN A 398 4.93 -34.53 13.91
C ASN A 398 5.80 -35.20 14.99
N THR A 399 5.27 -35.30 16.21
CA THR A 399 5.85 -36.15 17.25
C THR A 399 5.59 -37.62 16.92
N SER A 400 6.35 -38.53 17.53
CA SER A 400 6.28 -39.98 17.24
C SER A 400 4.88 -40.59 17.44
N ASP A 401 4.04 -39.95 18.25
CA ASP A 401 2.67 -40.32 18.57
C ASP A 401 1.61 -39.48 17.84
N GLY A 402 1.99 -38.61 16.90
CA GLY A 402 1.07 -37.79 16.10
C GLY A 402 0.44 -36.59 16.81
N ILE A 403 0.51 -36.52 18.15
CA ILE A 403 -0.15 -35.47 18.96
C ILE A 403 0.53 -34.10 18.78
N VAL A 404 -0.26 -33.07 18.50
CA VAL A 404 0.20 -31.68 18.54
C VAL A 404 0.35 -31.25 19.99
N ARG A 405 1.54 -30.80 20.35
CA ARG A 405 1.88 -30.37 21.71
C ARG A 405 2.10 -28.87 21.78
N CYS A 406 1.83 -28.29 22.95
CA CYS A 406 2.05 -26.89 23.25
C CYS A 406 2.94 -26.70 24.49
N ARG A 407 3.66 -25.58 24.55
CA ARG A 407 4.45 -25.17 25.73
C ARG A 407 4.44 -23.66 25.86
N GLN A 408 4.11 -23.14 27.04
CA GLN A 408 4.27 -21.71 27.33
C GLN A 408 5.75 -21.37 27.48
N LEU A 409 6.24 -20.29 26.84
CA LEU A 409 7.68 -20.00 26.80
C LEU A 409 8.29 -19.69 28.17
N LYS A 410 7.53 -19.15 29.13
CA LYS A 410 8.02 -18.90 30.49
C LYS A 410 8.11 -20.17 31.34
N GLN A 411 7.22 -21.14 31.12
CA GLN A 411 7.19 -22.40 31.87
C GLN A 411 8.07 -23.43 31.17
N ILE A 412 9.37 -23.36 31.43
CA ILE A 412 10.43 -24.09 30.68
C ILE A 412 10.24 -25.63 30.68
N LYS A 413 9.57 -26.21 31.68
CA LYS A 413 9.78 -27.63 32.00
C LYS A 413 9.01 -28.66 31.15
N ASN A 414 7.76 -28.44 30.76
CA ASN A 414 6.95 -29.52 30.17
C ASN A 414 6.16 -29.12 28.90
N TRP A 415 6.14 -30.02 27.92
CA TRP A 415 5.21 -29.98 26.80
C TRP A 415 3.87 -30.59 27.23
N HIS A 416 2.76 -30.00 26.77
CA HIS A 416 1.41 -30.46 27.04
C HIS A 416 0.69 -30.88 25.76
N ASN A 417 -0.10 -31.94 25.83
CA ASN A 417 -0.94 -32.37 24.72
C ASN A 417 -1.99 -31.28 24.45
N PHE A 418 -2.06 -30.81 23.21
CA PHE A 418 -2.97 -29.73 22.84
C PHE A 418 -4.07 -30.21 21.89
N LEU A 419 -3.69 -30.92 20.84
CA LEU A 419 -4.64 -31.43 19.84
C LEU A 419 -4.21 -32.82 19.40
N VAL A 420 -5.16 -33.76 19.43
CA VAL A 420 -5.00 -35.09 18.83
C VAL A 420 -5.58 -35.02 17.41
N PRO A 421 -4.77 -35.24 16.35
CA PRO A 421 -5.30 -35.32 15.00
C PRO A 421 -6.35 -36.42 14.87
N ILE A 422 -7.31 -36.23 13.96
CA ILE A 422 -8.43 -37.16 13.81
C ILE A 422 -8.06 -38.37 12.94
N ASP A 423 -7.10 -38.18 12.04
CA ASP A 423 -6.63 -39.20 11.11
C ASP A 423 -5.11 -39.33 11.25
N ASP A 424 -4.66 -40.50 11.70
CA ASP A 424 -3.25 -40.80 11.91
C ASP A 424 -2.48 -41.00 10.59
N GLN A 425 -3.19 -41.28 9.48
CA GLN A 425 -2.58 -41.46 8.16
C GLN A 425 -2.32 -40.12 7.47
N ASP A 426 -3.15 -39.10 7.74
CA ASP A 426 -3.04 -37.78 7.12
C ASP A 426 -2.17 -36.81 7.95
N LYS A 427 -0.87 -36.83 7.64
CA LYS A 427 0.15 -36.12 8.41
C LYS A 427 0.09 -34.61 8.23
N ILE A 428 0.40 -33.88 9.30
CA ILE A 428 0.51 -32.42 9.29
C ILE A 428 1.83 -32.03 8.62
N THR A 429 1.75 -31.27 7.54
CA THR A 429 2.94 -30.80 6.81
C THR A 429 3.41 -29.44 7.34
N CYS A 430 2.48 -28.53 7.60
CA CYS A 430 2.79 -27.17 8.06
C CYS A 430 1.65 -26.60 8.90
N CYS A 431 1.99 -25.69 9.80
CA CYS A 431 1.04 -24.99 10.66
C CYS A 431 1.31 -23.48 10.61
N VAL A 432 0.25 -22.68 10.70
CA VAL A 432 0.35 -21.22 10.87
C VAL A 432 -0.77 -20.73 11.78
N SER A 433 -0.47 -19.69 12.56
CA SER A 433 -1.43 -19.10 13.48
C SER A 433 -1.59 -17.60 13.25
N ILE A 434 -2.83 -17.12 13.38
CA ILE A 434 -3.19 -15.70 13.36
C ILE A 434 -3.62 -15.34 14.78
N ASP A 435 -2.67 -14.77 15.51
CA ASP A 435 -2.79 -14.45 16.93
C ASP A 435 -3.35 -15.61 17.77
N TYR A 436 -3.99 -15.32 18.90
CA TYR A 436 -4.80 -16.30 19.63
C TYR A 436 -6.25 -16.31 19.10
N ARG A 437 -6.43 -16.33 17.78
CA ARG A 437 -7.75 -16.36 17.14
C ARG A 437 -7.93 -17.59 16.27
N LEU A 438 -7.00 -17.82 15.34
CA LEU A 438 -7.08 -18.92 14.37
C LEU A 438 -5.78 -19.70 14.30
N LEU A 439 -5.91 -21.02 14.16
CA LEU A 439 -4.83 -21.95 13.90
C LEU A 439 -5.19 -22.78 12.67
N PHE A 440 -4.28 -22.81 11.71
CA PHE A 440 -4.42 -23.53 10.44
C PHE A 440 -3.38 -24.65 10.37
N MET A 441 -3.80 -25.84 9.94
CA MET A 441 -2.94 -27.00 9.78
C MET A 441 -3.11 -27.56 8.37
N GLY A 442 -2.05 -27.50 7.56
CA GLY A 442 -2.00 -28.11 6.24
C GLY A 442 -1.61 -29.58 6.35
N LYS A 443 -2.23 -30.42 5.52
CA LYS A 443 -2.04 -31.87 5.56
C LYS A 443 -1.53 -32.46 4.25
N THR A 444 -1.09 -33.72 4.31
CA THR A 444 -0.65 -34.51 3.16
C THR A 444 -1.76 -34.79 2.14
N SER A 445 -3.02 -34.83 2.57
CA SER A 445 -4.19 -34.97 1.70
C SER A 445 -4.52 -33.72 0.87
N GLY A 446 -3.94 -32.57 1.20
CA GLY A 446 -4.34 -31.27 0.65
C GLY A 446 -5.44 -30.55 1.45
N LEU A 447 -5.95 -31.17 2.53
CA LEU A 447 -6.87 -30.50 3.45
C LEU A 447 -6.15 -29.48 4.33
N ILE A 448 -6.84 -28.39 4.65
CA ILE A 448 -6.39 -27.42 5.64
C ILE A 448 -7.42 -27.37 6.77
N GLU A 449 -7.04 -27.86 7.94
CA GLU A 449 -7.89 -27.81 9.12
C GLU A 449 -7.80 -26.45 9.81
N ILE A 450 -8.93 -26.01 10.37
CA ILE A 450 -9.08 -24.67 10.94
C ILE A 450 -9.65 -24.78 12.35
N TYR A 451 -8.96 -24.15 13.28
CA TYR A 451 -9.29 -24.15 14.70
C TYR A 451 -9.40 -22.73 15.23
N ARG A 452 -10.45 -22.45 16.00
CA ARG A 452 -10.54 -21.26 16.85
C ARG A 452 -9.82 -21.56 18.15
N ILE A 453 -8.78 -20.77 18.43
CA ILE A 453 -8.02 -20.82 19.67
C ILE A 453 -8.26 -19.54 20.46
N GLN A 454 -8.02 -19.59 21.77
CA GLN A 454 -8.08 -18.42 22.65
C GLN A 454 -7.00 -18.53 23.72
N ARG A 455 -6.47 -17.38 24.16
CA ARG A 455 -5.50 -17.35 25.26
C ARG A 455 -6.25 -17.58 26.58
N ASN A 456 -5.81 -18.57 27.34
CA ASN A 456 -6.34 -18.85 28.67
C ASN A 456 -5.19 -19.03 29.66
N LYS A 457 -4.98 -18.04 30.53
CA LYS A 457 -3.89 -18.05 31.52
C LYS A 457 -4.11 -19.06 32.66
N ASN A 458 -5.34 -19.54 32.84
CA ASN A 458 -5.70 -20.41 33.96
C ASN A 458 -5.44 -21.89 33.67
N ILE A 459 -5.11 -22.24 32.42
CA ILE A 459 -4.83 -23.61 31.98
C ILE A 459 -3.32 -23.76 31.77
N SER A 460 -2.78 -24.92 32.10
CA SER A 460 -1.35 -25.26 31.95
C SER A 460 -0.81 -25.06 30.52
N THR A 461 -1.66 -25.24 29.51
CA THR A 461 -1.33 -25.02 28.09
C THR A 461 -1.16 -23.53 27.73
N GLY A 462 -1.70 -22.61 28.54
CA GLY A 462 -1.75 -21.16 28.25
C GLY A 462 -2.70 -20.77 27.10
N MET A 463 -3.29 -21.76 26.44
CA MET A 463 -4.14 -21.62 25.25
C MET A 463 -5.18 -22.73 25.24
N GLU A 464 -6.42 -22.37 24.93
CA GLU A 464 -7.54 -23.30 24.82
C GLU A 464 -8.06 -23.38 23.38
N LEU A 465 -8.55 -24.56 23.03
CA LEU A 465 -9.27 -24.79 21.78
C LEU A 465 -10.76 -24.53 22.01
N ILE A 466 -11.33 -23.56 21.30
CA ILE A 466 -12.74 -23.19 21.45
C ILE A 466 -13.63 -24.01 20.50
N LYS A 467 -13.22 -24.13 19.24
CA LYS A 467 -14.05 -24.70 18.18
C LYS A 467 -13.20 -25.14 16.99
N ARG A 468 -13.62 -26.22 16.32
CA ARG A 468 -13.16 -26.60 14.97
C ARG A 468 -14.14 -26.05 13.92
N TYR A 469 -13.61 -25.46 12.86
CA TYR A 469 -14.40 -25.06 11.68
C TYR A 469 -14.34 -26.14 10.59
N LEU A 470 -15.16 -25.98 9.55
CA LEU A 470 -15.04 -26.79 8.35
C LEU A 470 -13.66 -26.57 7.71
N PRO A 471 -12.98 -27.65 7.25
CA PRO A 471 -11.68 -27.52 6.62
C PRO A 471 -11.80 -26.80 5.28
N PHE A 472 -10.72 -26.12 4.87
CA PHE A 472 -10.61 -25.65 3.50
C PHE A 472 -10.25 -26.80 2.57
N ILE A 473 -10.94 -26.84 1.43
CA ILE A 473 -10.79 -27.86 0.40
C ILE A 473 -10.58 -27.12 -0.92
N ALA A 474 -9.35 -27.13 -1.42
CA ALA A 474 -9.01 -26.64 -2.75
C ALA A 474 -7.88 -27.45 -3.38
N HIS A 475 -6.96 -27.95 -2.56
CA HIS A 475 -5.78 -28.68 -3.02
C HIS A 475 -6.06 -30.17 -3.11
N ARG A 476 -5.48 -30.83 -4.12
CA ARG A 476 -5.53 -32.29 -4.32
C ARG A 476 -4.20 -32.98 -4.02
N SER A 477 -3.19 -32.17 -3.69
CA SER A 477 -1.81 -32.58 -3.43
C SER A 477 -1.40 -32.08 -2.05
N PRO A 478 -0.34 -32.67 -1.45
CA PRO A 478 0.15 -32.25 -0.14
C PRO A 478 0.35 -30.74 -0.03
N ILE A 479 -0.14 -30.15 1.05
CA ILE A 479 0.15 -28.73 1.35
C ILE A 479 1.62 -28.61 1.68
N THR A 480 2.36 -27.80 0.96
CA THR A 480 3.80 -27.59 1.19
C THR A 480 4.06 -26.38 2.08
N CYS A 481 3.26 -25.32 1.94
CA CYS A 481 3.42 -24.09 2.70
C CYS A 481 2.08 -23.47 3.09
N LEU A 482 2.04 -22.87 4.28
CA LEU A 482 1.00 -21.94 4.72
C LEU A 482 1.66 -20.64 5.16
N HIS A 483 1.15 -19.52 4.67
CA HIS A 483 1.60 -18.19 5.07
C HIS A 483 0.39 -17.33 5.43
N ALA A 484 0.42 -16.68 6.59
CA ALA A 484 -0.65 -15.78 7.03
C ALA A 484 -0.17 -14.33 6.97
N ASN A 485 -0.92 -13.50 6.23
CA ASN A 485 -0.73 -12.06 6.17
C ASN A 485 -1.81 -11.37 7.00
N ARG A 486 -1.44 -10.90 8.20
CA ARG A 486 -2.39 -10.33 9.16
C ARG A 486 -2.94 -8.98 8.67
N GLN A 487 -2.09 -8.17 8.06
CA GLN A 487 -2.39 -6.83 7.56
C GLN A 487 -3.48 -6.86 6.49
N PHE A 488 -3.46 -7.88 5.64
CA PHE A 488 -4.48 -8.08 4.60
C PHE A 488 -5.57 -9.06 5.01
N SER A 489 -5.52 -9.63 6.22
CA SER A 489 -6.41 -10.69 6.69
C SER A 489 -6.48 -11.89 5.73
N LEU A 490 -5.34 -12.25 5.12
CA LEU A 490 -5.24 -13.33 4.15
C LEU A 490 -4.48 -14.52 4.71
N LEU A 491 -4.95 -15.71 4.38
CA LEU A 491 -4.16 -16.95 4.43
C LEU A 491 -3.83 -17.34 3.00
N ILE A 492 -2.58 -17.67 2.75
CA ILE A 492 -2.11 -18.17 1.45
C ILE A 492 -1.62 -19.60 1.68
N SER A 493 -2.16 -20.54 0.92
CA SER A 493 -1.75 -21.94 0.95
C SER A 493 -1.18 -22.37 -0.39
N ALA A 494 -0.08 -23.12 -0.35
CA ALA A 494 0.56 -23.68 -1.52
C ALA A 494 0.66 -25.21 -1.41
N SER A 495 0.57 -25.88 -2.55
CA SER A 495 0.60 -27.34 -2.64
C SER A 495 1.71 -27.83 -3.57
N ALA A 496 1.96 -29.14 -3.49
CA ALA A 496 3.04 -29.78 -4.22
C ALA A 496 2.87 -29.79 -5.76
N ASP A 497 1.63 -29.62 -6.25
CA ASP A 497 1.27 -29.55 -7.67
C ASP A 497 1.30 -28.12 -8.25
N GLY A 498 1.84 -27.15 -7.50
CA GLY A 498 2.00 -25.78 -7.98
C GLY A 498 0.73 -24.92 -7.87
N MET A 499 -0.26 -25.36 -7.11
CA MET A 499 -1.46 -24.58 -6.82
C MET A 499 -1.22 -23.68 -5.60
N LEU A 500 -1.58 -22.41 -5.74
CA LEU A 500 -1.53 -21.39 -4.71
C LEU A 500 -2.94 -20.83 -4.52
N THR A 501 -3.47 -20.86 -3.30
CA THR A 501 -4.85 -20.43 -3.01
C THR A 501 -4.88 -19.41 -1.88
N LEU A 502 -5.63 -18.33 -2.09
CA LEU A 502 -5.85 -17.27 -1.12
C LEU A 502 -7.20 -17.46 -0.43
N TRP A 503 -7.23 -17.23 0.88
CA TRP A 503 -8.39 -17.36 1.74
C TRP A 503 -8.56 -16.11 2.59
N ASP A 504 -9.80 -15.64 2.71
CA ASP A 504 -10.19 -14.59 3.65
C ASP A 504 -10.28 -15.19 5.05
N THR A 505 -9.48 -14.68 5.98
CA THR A 505 -9.41 -15.17 7.36
C THR A 505 -10.49 -14.58 8.26
N ASN A 506 -11.15 -13.50 7.85
CA ASN A 506 -12.29 -12.93 8.56
C ASN A 506 -13.56 -13.72 8.29
N ARG A 507 -13.81 -14.05 7.01
CA ARG A 507 -14.98 -14.82 6.58
C ARG A 507 -14.75 -16.33 6.53
N LEU A 508 -13.49 -16.77 6.60
CA LEU A 508 -13.09 -18.16 6.37
C LEU A 508 -13.62 -18.66 5.03
N SER A 509 -13.32 -17.93 3.95
CA SER A 509 -13.83 -18.22 2.61
C SER A 509 -12.74 -18.16 1.57
N TYR A 510 -12.94 -18.92 0.48
CA TYR A 510 -12.10 -18.84 -0.72
C TYR A 510 -12.11 -17.44 -1.31
N VAL A 511 -10.94 -16.97 -1.75
CA VAL A 511 -10.79 -15.70 -2.49
C VAL A 511 -10.42 -16.00 -3.95
N ARG A 512 -9.28 -16.66 -4.17
CA ARG A 512 -8.80 -16.98 -5.52
C ARG A 512 -7.71 -18.07 -5.52
N THR A 513 -7.51 -18.71 -6.67
CA THR A 513 -6.39 -19.61 -6.93
C THR A 513 -5.54 -19.09 -8.08
N TYR A 514 -4.23 -19.23 -7.93
CA TYR A 514 -3.24 -19.19 -8.98
C TYR A 514 -2.65 -20.58 -9.15
N LYS A 515 -2.45 -21.05 -10.38
CA LYS A 515 -1.82 -22.35 -10.63
C LYS A 515 -0.68 -22.17 -11.61
N GLN A 516 0.48 -22.71 -11.26
CA GLN A 516 1.60 -22.86 -12.17
C GLN A 516 1.81 -24.35 -12.44
N ASP A 517 1.73 -24.74 -13.71
CA ASP A 517 1.84 -26.15 -14.08
C ASP A 517 3.27 -26.68 -13.92
N ASN A 518 3.39 -27.93 -13.46
CA ASN A 518 4.63 -28.71 -13.37
C ASN A 518 5.74 -28.13 -12.47
N GLN A 519 5.38 -27.39 -11.42
CA GLN A 519 6.35 -26.88 -10.46
C GLN A 519 5.86 -27.07 -9.03
N THR A 520 6.69 -27.67 -8.18
CA THR A 520 6.39 -27.78 -6.75
C THR A 520 6.79 -26.49 -6.04
N ILE A 521 5.89 -25.93 -5.23
CA ILE A 521 6.15 -24.74 -4.41
C ILE A 521 6.70 -25.19 -3.06
N TYR A 522 7.84 -24.64 -2.62
CA TYR A 522 8.52 -25.05 -1.38
C TYR A 522 8.65 -23.95 -0.33
N HIS A 523 8.53 -22.69 -0.74
CA HIS A 523 8.56 -21.56 0.19
C HIS A 523 7.62 -20.47 -0.31
N LEU A 524 7.00 -19.75 0.62
CA LEU A 524 6.03 -18.71 0.35
C LEU A 524 6.18 -17.58 1.38
N THR A 525 6.13 -16.34 0.92
CA THR A 525 6.08 -15.16 1.78
C THR A 525 5.25 -14.06 1.12
N SER A 526 4.76 -13.11 1.90
CA SER A 526 4.00 -11.98 1.37
C SER A 526 4.42 -10.67 2.02
N SER A 527 4.24 -9.58 1.29
CA SER A 527 4.53 -8.23 1.75
C SER A 527 3.48 -7.79 2.78
N GLU A 528 3.93 -7.32 3.94
CA GLU A 528 3.04 -6.75 4.97
C GLU A 528 2.45 -5.40 4.55
N THR A 529 3.00 -4.74 3.53
CA THR A 529 2.60 -3.38 3.10
C THR A 529 1.74 -3.35 1.85
N THR A 530 1.97 -4.28 0.90
CA THR A 530 1.24 -4.35 -0.37
C THR A 530 0.40 -5.61 -0.53
N GLY A 531 0.66 -6.65 0.28
CA GLY A 531 0.01 -7.95 0.14
C GLY A 531 0.53 -8.76 -1.05
N ASP A 532 1.52 -8.24 -1.79
CA ASP A 532 2.15 -8.95 -2.91
C ASP A 532 2.84 -10.23 -2.42
N ILE A 533 2.87 -11.25 -3.27
CA ILE A 533 3.21 -12.62 -2.89
C ILE A 533 4.48 -13.03 -3.63
N ALA A 534 5.47 -13.53 -2.90
CA ALA A 534 6.64 -14.15 -3.48
C ALA A 534 6.70 -15.63 -3.08
N TYR A 535 6.94 -16.51 -4.04
CA TYR A 535 7.12 -17.92 -3.77
C TYR A 535 8.29 -18.52 -4.55
N LEU A 536 8.83 -19.59 -3.99
CA LEU A 536 9.89 -20.39 -4.58
C LEU A 536 9.30 -21.69 -5.08
N SER A 537 9.57 -21.99 -6.35
CA SER A 537 9.21 -23.27 -6.95
C SER A 537 10.41 -23.93 -7.62
N SER A 538 10.35 -25.24 -7.81
CA SER A 538 11.36 -25.98 -8.57
C SER A 538 10.72 -26.83 -9.66
N SER A 539 11.37 -26.85 -10.81
CA SER A 539 11.06 -27.71 -11.97
C SER A 539 12.13 -28.80 -12.13
N GLY A 540 12.48 -29.47 -11.03
CA GLY A 540 13.52 -30.49 -11.00
C GLY A 540 14.90 -29.87 -10.73
N SER A 541 15.61 -29.47 -11.79
CA SER A 541 16.98 -28.92 -11.67
C SER A 541 17.06 -27.40 -11.63
N GLN A 542 15.99 -26.69 -11.97
CA GLN A 542 15.93 -25.23 -11.99
C GLN A 542 15.04 -24.72 -10.87
N TRP A 543 15.47 -23.62 -10.25
CA TRP A 543 14.75 -22.93 -9.19
C TRP A 543 14.15 -21.65 -9.72
N HIS A 544 12.92 -21.36 -9.33
CA HIS A 544 12.18 -20.19 -9.78
C HIS A 544 11.75 -19.33 -8.60
N LEU A 545 11.95 -18.02 -8.72
CA LEU A 545 11.35 -17.01 -7.85
C LEU A 545 10.25 -16.32 -8.63
N SER A 546 9.00 -16.57 -8.25
CA SER A 546 7.85 -15.93 -8.83
C SER A 546 7.28 -14.88 -7.89
N TYR A 547 6.96 -13.72 -8.44
CA TYR A 547 6.39 -12.59 -7.71
C TYR A 547 5.07 -12.18 -8.33
N LEU A 548 4.02 -12.22 -7.50
CA LEU A 548 2.64 -11.95 -7.87
C LEU A 548 2.12 -10.73 -7.12
N THR A 549 1.15 -10.04 -7.70
CA THR A 549 0.33 -9.08 -6.94
C THR A 549 -0.52 -9.81 -5.89
N CYS A 550 -1.07 -9.07 -4.92
CA CYS A 550 -2.09 -9.60 -4.00
C CYS A 550 -3.31 -10.18 -4.74
N ASN A 551 -3.52 -9.75 -5.99
CA ASN A 551 -4.56 -10.23 -6.88
C ASN A 551 -4.16 -11.42 -7.77
N CYS A 552 -3.03 -12.07 -7.47
CA CYS A 552 -2.50 -13.23 -8.20
C CYS A 552 -2.17 -12.96 -9.68
N GLU A 553 -1.76 -11.73 -10.00
CA GLU A 553 -1.20 -11.41 -11.32
C GLU A 553 0.31 -11.54 -11.28
N LEU A 554 0.90 -12.24 -12.23
CA LEU A 554 2.34 -12.42 -12.30
C LEU A 554 3.02 -11.10 -12.70
N ILE A 555 3.88 -10.59 -11.82
CA ILE A 555 4.72 -9.42 -12.07
C ILE A 555 5.98 -9.88 -12.82
N ARG A 556 6.71 -10.85 -12.27
CA ARG A 556 7.92 -11.42 -12.86
C ARG A 556 8.25 -12.77 -12.26
N CYS A 557 8.89 -13.62 -13.06
CA CYS A 557 9.50 -14.88 -12.63
C CYS A 557 11.00 -14.85 -12.98
N LEU A 558 11.87 -15.13 -12.02
CA LEU A 558 13.31 -15.29 -12.20
C LEU A 558 13.67 -16.77 -12.11
N THR A 559 14.68 -17.21 -12.87
CA THR A 559 15.16 -18.60 -12.85
C THR A 559 16.62 -18.64 -12.43
N PHE A 560 16.97 -19.61 -11.60
CA PHE A 560 18.30 -19.79 -11.02
C PHE A 560 18.74 -21.26 -11.15
N SER A 561 20.03 -21.45 -11.40
CA SER A 561 20.67 -22.77 -11.33
C SER A 561 20.95 -23.19 -9.89
N GLU A 562 21.25 -22.22 -9.02
CA GLU A 562 21.47 -22.45 -7.61
C GLU A 562 20.16 -22.43 -6.83
N GLN A 563 20.08 -23.25 -5.79
CA GLN A 563 18.91 -23.33 -4.94
C GLN A 563 18.76 -22.06 -4.09
N LEU A 564 17.56 -21.48 -4.18
CA LEU A 564 17.10 -20.39 -3.31
C LEU A 564 16.28 -21.02 -2.19
N ASN A 565 16.63 -20.76 -0.94
CA ASN A 565 16.08 -21.51 0.21
C ASN A 565 15.01 -20.75 0.99
N CYS A 566 15.17 -19.45 1.15
CA CYS A 566 14.26 -18.64 1.95
C CYS A 566 14.10 -17.23 1.38
N LEU A 567 12.98 -16.59 1.76
CA LEU A 567 12.61 -15.25 1.33
C LEU A 567 12.12 -14.41 2.50
N CYS A 568 12.42 -13.12 2.48
CA CYS A 568 11.90 -12.16 3.45
C CYS A 568 11.71 -10.78 2.80
N PHE A 569 10.62 -10.10 3.12
CA PHE A 569 10.38 -8.71 2.68
C PHE A 569 10.86 -7.72 3.74
N THR A 570 11.34 -6.55 3.29
CA THR A 570 11.29 -5.35 4.14
C THR A 570 9.84 -4.85 4.23
N SER A 571 9.52 -4.14 5.32
CA SER A 571 8.16 -3.67 5.62
C SER A 571 8.12 -2.19 5.97
N ALA A 572 8.90 -1.35 5.27
CA ALA A 572 8.86 0.10 5.47
C ALA A 572 7.64 0.74 4.76
N PRO A 573 7.14 1.91 5.20
CA PRO A 573 5.94 2.52 4.61
C PRO A 573 6.09 2.89 3.12
N GLU A 574 5.30 2.24 2.27
CA GLU A 574 5.29 2.46 0.82
C GLU A 574 5.10 3.95 0.45
N GLY A 575 5.81 4.41 -0.58
CA GLY A 575 5.84 5.81 -1.03
C GLY A 575 6.94 6.65 -0.35
N THR A 576 7.27 6.34 0.90
CA THR A 576 8.47 6.91 1.56
C THR A 576 9.72 6.05 1.38
N CYS A 577 9.53 4.79 0.97
CA CYS A 577 10.57 3.83 0.68
C CYS A 577 10.22 3.00 -0.55
N VAL A 578 11.23 2.35 -1.13
CA VAL A 578 11.04 1.21 -2.04
C VAL A 578 11.50 -0.02 -1.29
N ASN A 579 10.53 -0.85 -0.91
CA ASN A 579 10.83 -2.10 -0.23
C ASN A 579 11.59 -3.06 -1.16
N VAL A 580 12.23 -4.04 -0.53
CA VAL A 580 13.01 -5.07 -1.21
C VAL A 580 12.60 -6.45 -0.74
N LEU A 581 12.69 -7.40 -1.66
CA LEU A 581 12.62 -8.83 -1.39
C LEU A 581 14.05 -9.36 -1.25
N LEU A 582 14.34 -9.99 -0.11
CA LEU A 582 15.61 -10.65 0.14
C LEU A 582 15.46 -12.15 -0.10
N GLY A 583 16.48 -12.77 -0.69
CA GLY A 583 16.55 -14.22 -0.84
C GLY A 583 17.93 -14.75 -0.52
N GLY A 584 17.94 -15.85 0.25
CA GLY A 584 19.16 -16.52 0.71
C GLY A 584 19.43 -17.79 -0.08
N PHE A 585 20.58 -17.85 -0.73
CA PHE A 585 20.99 -18.96 -1.59
C PHE A 585 21.72 -20.07 -0.82
N GLU A 586 21.81 -21.23 -1.45
CA GLU A 586 22.56 -22.41 -0.99
C GLU A 586 24.07 -22.15 -0.86
N ASN A 587 24.62 -21.22 -1.64
CA ASN A 587 26.05 -20.88 -1.61
C ASN A 587 26.41 -19.78 -0.57
N GLY A 588 25.43 -19.26 0.17
CA GLY A 588 25.64 -18.21 1.17
C GLY A 588 25.46 -16.78 0.68
N ILE A 589 25.15 -16.58 -0.60
CA ILE A 589 24.85 -15.25 -1.15
C ILE A 589 23.44 -14.82 -0.74
N ILE A 590 23.30 -13.55 -0.36
CA ILE A 590 22.00 -12.91 -0.13
C ILE A 590 21.76 -11.91 -1.25
N SER A 591 20.68 -12.09 -2.01
CA SER A 591 20.29 -11.15 -3.07
C SER A 591 19.09 -10.31 -2.64
N MET A 592 19.07 -9.06 -3.09
CA MET A 592 18.03 -8.07 -2.77
C MET A 592 17.43 -7.53 -4.07
N TRP A 593 16.13 -7.75 -4.26
CA TRP A 593 15.39 -7.33 -5.44
C TRP A 593 14.35 -6.26 -5.10
N SER A 594 14.14 -5.32 -6.01
CA SER A 594 13.08 -4.32 -5.97
C SER A 594 11.68 -4.97 -5.92
N THR A 595 10.79 -4.52 -5.02
CA THR A 595 9.38 -4.97 -4.99
C THR A 595 8.52 -4.35 -6.10
N TRP A 596 9.06 -3.44 -6.91
CA TRP A 596 8.33 -2.89 -8.04
C TRP A 596 8.31 -3.87 -9.22
N ASP A 597 9.45 -4.52 -9.49
CA ASP A 597 9.68 -5.24 -10.75
C ASP A 597 10.69 -6.41 -10.65
N LEU A 598 11.09 -6.81 -9.42
CA LEU A 598 12.18 -7.76 -9.16
C LEU A 598 13.53 -7.40 -9.84
N THR A 599 13.81 -6.12 -10.12
CA THR A 599 15.16 -5.73 -10.53
C THR A 599 16.15 -6.04 -9.39
N LEU A 600 17.25 -6.74 -9.70
CA LEU A 600 18.33 -7.00 -8.74
C LEU A 600 19.02 -5.67 -8.38
N LEU A 601 18.98 -5.32 -7.10
CA LEU A 601 19.54 -4.07 -6.59
C LEU A 601 20.91 -4.29 -5.96
N ARG A 602 21.05 -5.35 -5.16
CA ARG A 602 22.28 -5.64 -4.41
C ARG A 602 22.44 -7.14 -4.19
N GLN A 603 23.69 -7.59 -4.17
CA GLN A 603 24.08 -8.90 -3.64
C GLN A 603 25.04 -8.69 -2.47
N LEU A 604 24.81 -9.42 -1.38
CA LEU A 604 25.66 -9.45 -0.21
C LEU A 604 26.41 -10.79 -0.22
N ASP A 605 27.72 -10.71 -0.45
CA ASP A 605 28.64 -11.84 -0.40
C ASP A 605 29.65 -11.56 0.72
N PHE A 606 29.48 -12.26 1.84
CA PHE A 606 30.36 -12.14 3.00
C PHE A 606 31.26 -13.37 3.09
N PRO A 607 32.58 -13.22 3.31
CA PRO A 607 33.48 -14.35 3.48
C PRO A 607 33.03 -15.34 4.56
N SER A 608 32.43 -14.83 5.65
CA SER A 608 31.91 -15.62 6.76
C SER A 608 30.70 -16.50 6.41
N LEU A 609 29.97 -16.17 5.33
CA LEU A 609 28.81 -16.93 4.84
C LEU A 609 29.15 -17.79 3.61
N LYS A 610 30.35 -17.64 3.06
CA LYS A 610 30.71 -18.30 1.81
C LYS A 610 30.57 -19.82 1.92
N SER A 611 29.87 -20.41 0.97
CA SER A 611 29.58 -21.85 0.90
C SER A 611 28.73 -22.39 2.06
N ARG A 612 28.05 -21.52 2.82
CA ARG A 612 27.11 -21.90 3.87
C ARG A 612 25.68 -21.68 3.38
N ALA A 613 24.92 -22.76 3.29
CA ALA A 613 23.53 -22.71 2.85
C ALA A 613 22.66 -21.90 3.82
N ILE A 614 22.06 -20.82 3.33
CA ILE A 614 21.15 -20.00 4.13
C ILE A 614 19.81 -20.72 4.23
N VAL A 615 19.32 -20.95 5.45
CA VAL A 615 18.08 -21.70 5.70
C VAL A 615 16.91 -20.77 6.02
N ALA A 616 17.15 -19.71 6.79
CA ALA A 616 16.12 -18.76 7.18
C ALA A 616 16.69 -17.35 7.32
N MET A 617 15.87 -16.33 7.08
CA MET A 617 16.24 -14.93 7.23
C MET A 617 15.08 -14.09 7.75
N CYS A 618 15.39 -13.02 8.47
CA CYS A 618 14.41 -12.05 8.93
C CYS A 618 15.08 -10.70 9.20
N ILE A 619 14.36 -9.63 8.89
CA ILE A 619 14.77 -8.27 9.22
C ILE A 619 14.16 -7.87 10.56
N SER A 620 14.93 -7.15 11.36
CA SER A 620 14.44 -6.54 12.60
C SER A 620 13.26 -5.60 12.32
N LYS A 621 12.09 -5.88 12.90
CA LYS A 621 10.91 -5.02 12.76
C LYS A 621 11.00 -3.71 13.55
N TYR A 622 11.90 -3.63 14.54
CA TYR A 622 12.07 -2.47 15.42
C TYR A 622 12.82 -1.33 14.72
N ASP A 623 14.06 -1.62 14.32
CA ASP A 623 14.97 -0.63 13.73
C ASP A 623 15.08 -0.75 12.20
N ARG A 624 14.66 -1.89 11.62
CA ARG A 624 14.85 -2.25 10.20
C ARG A 624 16.31 -2.25 9.74
N ARG A 625 17.26 -2.13 10.66
CA ARG A 625 18.70 -1.93 10.39
C ARG A 625 19.52 -3.19 10.56
N ARG A 626 18.92 -4.26 11.07
CA ARG A 626 19.56 -5.57 11.23
C ARG A 626 18.88 -6.63 10.40
N LEU A 627 19.70 -7.42 9.73
CA LEU A 627 19.34 -8.65 9.06
C LEU A 627 19.93 -9.81 9.86
N TYR A 628 19.05 -10.72 10.28
CA TYR A 628 19.43 -11.97 10.92
C TYR A 628 19.34 -13.08 9.88
N VAL A 629 20.35 -13.95 9.86
CA VAL A 629 20.48 -15.02 8.87
C VAL A 629 20.90 -16.28 9.60
N VAL A 630 20.21 -17.39 9.33
CA VAL A 630 20.59 -18.69 9.89
C VAL A 630 21.09 -19.59 8.77
N ASP A 631 22.27 -20.17 8.96
CA ASP A 631 22.84 -21.15 8.04
C ASP A 631 22.48 -22.60 8.43
N ARG A 632 22.80 -23.55 7.54
CA ARG A 632 22.59 -24.98 7.76
C ARG A 632 23.49 -25.55 8.87
N ASP A 633 24.61 -24.90 9.15
CA ASP A 633 25.59 -25.29 10.18
C ASP A 633 25.21 -24.81 11.59
N ARG A 634 23.95 -24.38 11.76
CA ARG A 634 23.38 -23.90 13.03
C ARG A 634 24.06 -22.63 13.54
N GLN A 635 24.43 -21.71 12.66
CA GLN A 635 24.94 -20.40 13.03
C GLN A 635 23.92 -19.31 12.70
N LEU A 636 23.64 -18.47 13.69
CA LEU A 636 22.87 -17.24 13.55
C LEU A 636 23.82 -16.06 13.32
N HIS A 637 23.81 -15.51 12.12
CA HIS A 637 24.61 -14.37 11.71
C HIS A 637 23.81 -13.07 11.84
N THR A 638 24.48 -12.01 12.30
CA THR A 638 23.92 -10.65 12.37
C THR A 638 24.66 -9.74 11.40
N ILE A 639 23.90 -9.11 10.51
CA ILE A 639 24.36 -8.12 9.53
C ILE A 639 23.66 -6.80 9.86
N GLU A 640 24.40 -5.69 9.89
CA GLU A 640 23.87 -4.38 10.30
C GLU A 640 24.19 -3.28 9.28
N SER A 641 23.28 -2.32 9.14
CA SER A 641 23.50 -1.15 8.29
C SER A 641 24.59 -0.25 8.86
N ARG A 642 25.52 0.20 8.01
CA ARG A 642 26.64 1.06 8.40
C ARG A 642 26.15 2.50 8.64
N LEU A 643 26.28 2.99 9.88
CA LEU A 643 25.92 4.36 10.25
C LEU A 643 27.15 5.16 10.70
N SER A 644 27.12 6.47 10.44
CA SER A 644 28.16 7.43 10.83
C SER A 644 28.09 7.89 12.29
N SER A 645 27.15 7.38 13.09
CA SER A 645 27.02 7.77 14.51
C SER A 645 26.56 6.59 15.37
N SER A 646 27.37 6.28 16.37
CA SER A 646 27.17 5.27 17.41
C SER A 646 25.91 5.53 18.23
N THR A 647 24.80 4.86 17.91
CA THR A 647 23.73 4.64 18.88
C THR A 647 23.81 3.19 19.34
N SER A 648 24.22 2.99 20.60
CA SER A 648 24.23 1.70 21.27
C SER A 648 22.80 1.18 21.37
N THR A 649 22.36 0.41 20.38
CA THR A 649 21.06 -0.25 20.40
C THR A 649 21.21 -1.59 21.11
N VAL A 650 20.26 -1.89 21.99
CA VAL A 650 20.23 -3.11 22.81
C VAL A 650 20.27 -4.34 21.90
N GLN A 651 21.20 -5.27 22.17
CA GLN A 651 21.25 -6.54 21.45
C GLN A 651 20.08 -7.42 21.89
N PRO A 652 19.36 -8.07 20.94
CA PRO A 652 18.31 -9.01 21.30
C PRO A 652 18.88 -10.21 22.06
N THR A 653 18.09 -10.73 23.00
CA THR A 653 18.35 -12.03 23.64
C THR A 653 17.90 -13.14 22.70
N ILE A 654 18.78 -14.11 22.41
CA ILE A 654 18.45 -15.25 21.56
C ILE A 654 17.90 -16.38 22.45
N LEU A 655 16.72 -16.89 22.12
CA LEU A 655 16.08 -18.00 22.81
C LEU A 655 15.90 -19.17 21.85
N PHE A 656 16.29 -20.37 22.29
CA PHE A 656 16.19 -21.59 21.51
C PHE A 656 15.01 -22.42 21.99
N LEU A 657 14.11 -22.80 21.07
CA LEU A 657 13.05 -23.74 21.38
C LEU A 657 13.59 -25.17 21.27
N SER A 658 14.07 -25.71 22.40
CA SER A 658 14.47 -27.13 22.52
C SER A 658 13.27 -28.04 22.78
#